data_AF-A0A949G289-F1
#
_entry.id   AF-A0A949G289-F1
#
_cell.length_a   1.000
_cell.length_b   1.000
_cell.length_c   1.000
_cell.angle_alpha   90.00
_cell.angle_beta   90.00
_cell.angle_gamma   90.00
#
_symmetry.space_group_name_H-M   'P 1'
#
loop_
_entity.id
_entity.type
_entity.pdbx_description
1 polymer ?
#
loop_
_entity_poly.entity_id
_entity_poly.type
_entity_poly.pdbx_seq_one_letter_code
_entity_poly.pdbx_strand_id
1 'polypeptide(L)'
;HHQVVDLEPSEKFPDPPAPKLVEGYHLIRQYGCYGCHEINGWAGPEKRIGPDMRVEPTFHEVAEAIAADPGLKDMGDSFARWVADVRSGPDSRESRVRLREGLERDAASGADAKLSVRSHQLAAVLKDPETPGTLPKVGPSLRHVASKVGFDWLYSWLRNPQEFRPSTKMPRFFGLWSHLEGKQLEESQRYEPLEIRSMVHYLTEASAPFDYVKPFDGITAAADAARGRKVVQLRGCLACHQHDDFPEATSTHGPNLSRIGGKAASLPQGKQWLYSWLREPSRYHPKTIMPNVLLEPVTLADGTVSDPAADATEYLMGSGRDWKPAADWKVETLAGEASFPMASAGALSAEERKALDELALMYLKERFTVVRAEQVLAAGVGDAASIQGDERMLVGLDGADRDRRLLTYVGKKTINKLACYSCHDIPGFEDGKPAGAALADWGRKDPSRIAFEQVSHFVTHQLAGGHGHGHHAPNGSGTHAGADHDADDAIAPELAYKATDGEAHVDPESLDPSTGYFLQKLLGHEREGFLWQKLRAPRSYDYKKAENKTYNERYRMPQFPFNQEQREAVMTFVLGLVAEPPAPQYVHKPSPREQARLDGLVVAEQYNCGGCHQLRMDRWDIRYKPESLGEPPAFADYPFLSPHFTPDQVSSSLATDRQGRRKATLVGMPTLDPVTGKPQLVDEDGVPIEEGDTESVVHRPFTLWQDALVDGAPRTVGGQNLIVPQDAIAAGHHYPGWGGDLARLLFPVVIADEKQVNPNVKPDDAWGWLPPPLVGEGKKVQSAWLHKFLLNPHPIRPPAVLRMPKFHFDSAKAAALVNYFAAVDGAEYPYVYDPRLDEASVASAEQAHPGHLEGALKIVTNNNYCVKCHLVGDYAPAGSVKALAPQLQRVHERLRPDYVHGWIANPKRFLPYTGMPVNIPFNQPVSQDLYHGTSEQQVDALTDLLMHFDMFAKKNLSLEAFLRQPPPAQPGQPAPAPAAPVTQPRAAAGQGAPGGATPLSSAGSSASATSAASAGSSASAAALN
;
A
#
# COMPACT_ATOMS: atom_id res chain seq x y z
N HIS A 1 -7.02 22.48 -7.70
CA HIS A 1 -7.77 21.27 -7.36
C HIS A 1 -7.74 21.06 -5.86
N HIS A 2 -8.89 20.82 -5.21
CA HIS A 2 -8.91 20.54 -3.75
C HIS A 2 -8.48 19.10 -3.46
N GLN A 3 -8.75 18.17 -4.38
CA GLN A 3 -8.29 16.79 -4.31
C GLN A 3 -7.52 16.52 -5.59
N VAL A 4 -6.19 16.41 -5.57
CA VAL A 4 -5.41 16.19 -6.82
C VAL A 4 -5.74 14.86 -7.49
N VAL A 5 -6.27 13.90 -6.73
CA VAL A 5 -6.78 12.63 -7.26
C VAL A 5 -7.94 12.79 -8.24
N ASP A 6 -8.59 13.95 -8.29
CA ASP A 6 -9.61 14.23 -9.31
C ASP A 6 -9.04 14.38 -10.74
N LEU A 7 -7.71 14.47 -10.86
CA LEU A 7 -6.95 14.46 -12.10
C LEU A 7 -6.45 13.05 -12.48
N GLU A 8 -6.78 12.02 -11.71
CA GLU A 8 -6.50 10.64 -12.10
C GLU A 8 -7.33 10.24 -13.34
N PRO A 9 -6.89 9.22 -14.10
CA PRO A 9 -7.65 8.72 -15.23
C PRO A 9 -9.11 8.44 -14.86
N SER A 10 -10.00 8.83 -15.76
CA SER A 10 -11.45 8.72 -15.64
C SER A 10 -12.08 8.35 -16.97
N GLU A 11 -13.39 8.09 -16.99
CA GLU A 11 -14.11 7.85 -18.26
C GLU A 11 -14.00 9.03 -19.23
N LYS A 12 -13.99 10.26 -18.70
CA LYS A 12 -13.89 11.49 -19.49
C LYS A 12 -12.46 11.76 -19.97
N PHE A 13 -11.48 11.46 -19.13
CA PHE A 13 -10.06 11.66 -19.41
C PHE A 13 -9.31 10.34 -19.20
N PRO A 14 -9.19 9.49 -20.23
CA PRO A 14 -8.51 8.21 -20.14
C PRO A 14 -7.03 8.32 -19.72
N ASP A 15 -6.40 9.44 -20.05
CA ASP A 15 -5.12 9.86 -19.50
C ASP A 15 -5.32 10.96 -18.45
N PRO A 16 -4.42 11.08 -17.46
CA PRO A 16 -4.45 12.20 -16.52
C PRO A 16 -4.33 13.52 -17.30
N PRO A 17 -5.25 14.49 -17.13
CA PRO A 17 -5.14 15.79 -17.81
C PRO A 17 -3.91 16.61 -17.39
N ALA A 18 -3.29 16.31 -16.24
CA ALA A 18 -2.06 16.94 -15.77
C ALA A 18 -1.09 15.89 -15.16
N PRO A 19 -0.45 15.05 -15.99
CA PRO A 19 0.26 13.87 -15.52
C PRO A 19 1.46 14.21 -14.60
N LYS A 20 2.22 15.26 -14.91
CA LYS A 20 3.33 15.70 -14.05
C LYS A 20 2.87 16.20 -12.67
N LEU A 21 1.69 16.84 -12.59
CA LEU A 21 1.12 17.32 -11.34
C LEU A 21 0.67 16.16 -10.45
N VAL A 22 0.01 15.17 -11.06
CA VAL A 22 -0.42 13.93 -10.40
C VAL A 22 0.78 13.14 -9.90
N GLU A 23 1.82 12.98 -10.73
CA GLU A 23 3.06 12.31 -10.32
C GLU A 23 3.76 13.06 -9.17
N GLY A 24 3.81 14.40 -9.21
CA GLY A 24 4.37 15.20 -8.12
C GLY A 24 3.63 15.02 -6.80
N TYR A 25 2.29 14.93 -6.84
CA TYR A 25 1.45 14.62 -5.69
C TYR A 25 1.77 13.23 -5.11
N HIS A 26 1.91 12.22 -5.97
CA HIS A 26 2.29 10.86 -5.55
C HIS A 26 3.68 10.81 -4.93
N LEU A 27 4.67 11.45 -5.54
CA LEU A 27 6.04 11.49 -5.01
C LEU A 27 6.10 12.16 -3.64
N ILE A 28 5.39 13.29 -3.43
CA ILE A 28 5.32 13.94 -2.11
C ILE A 28 4.67 13.05 -1.06
N ARG A 29 3.62 12.30 -1.44
CA ARG A 29 2.98 11.31 -0.54
C ARG A 29 3.92 10.16 -0.21
N GLN A 30 4.60 9.61 -1.21
CA GLN A 30 5.46 8.44 -1.05
C GLN A 30 6.73 8.75 -0.25
N TYR A 31 7.37 9.90 -0.50
CA TYR A 31 8.59 10.32 0.21
C TYR A 31 8.31 11.08 1.50
N GLY A 32 7.05 11.43 1.77
CA GLY A 32 6.62 12.03 3.03
C GLY A 32 7.05 13.47 3.23
N CYS A 33 7.19 14.26 2.15
CA CYS A 33 7.60 15.67 2.26
C CYS A 33 6.64 16.47 3.15
N TYR A 34 5.36 16.07 3.23
CA TYR A 34 4.33 16.67 4.07
C TYR A 34 4.54 16.48 5.59
N GLY A 35 5.40 15.54 6.00
CA GLY A 35 5.78 15.39 7.41
C GLY A 35 6.65 16.56 7.87
N CYS A 36 7.58 16.99 7.01
CA CYS A 36 8.49 18.11 7.29
C CYS A 36 7.87 19.46 6.93
N HIS A 37 7.06 19.50 5.87
CA HIS A 37 6.45 20.72 5.35
C HIS A 37 4.94 20.72 5.56
N GLU A 38 4.42 21.78 6.19
CA GLU A 38 2.97 21.92 6.31
C GLU A 38 2.34 22.28 4.96
N ILE A 39 1.42 21.44 4.49
CA ILE A 39 0.58 21.66 3.29
C ILE A 39 -0.87 21.68 3.76
N ASN A 40 -1.27 22.83 4.29
CA ASN A 40 -2.63 23.06 4.77
C ASN A 40 -3.57 23.41 3.61
N GLY A 41 -4.59 22.59 3.39
CA GLY A 41 -5.60 22.81 2.37
C GLY A 41 -6.79 23.68 2.82
N TRP A 42 -6.71 24.32 3.98
CA TRP A 42 -7.81 25.08 4.58
C TRP A 42 -7.42 26.48 5.06
N ALA A 43 -8.35 27.42 4.93
CA ALA A 43 -8.32 28.74 5.56
C ALA A 43 -9.44 28.83 6.62
N GLY A 44 -9.14 28.43 7.86
CA GLY A 44 -10.16 28.23 8.90
C GLY A 44 -10.89 26.89 8.75
N PRO A 45 -12.01 26.69 9.46
CA PRO A 45 -12.64 25.36 9.58
C PRO A 45 -13.41 24.89 8.33
N GLU A 46 -13.92 25.81 7.51
CA GLU A 46 -14.88 25.48 6.45
C GLU A 46 -14.40 25.83 5.03
N LYS A 47 -13.36 26.65 4.89
CA LYS A 47 -12.93 27.16 3.58
C LYS A 47 -11.75 26.35 3.05
N ARG A 48 -12.02 25.45 2.11
CA ARG A 48 -10.97 24.79 1.31
C ARG A 48 -10.26 25.80 0.42
N ILE A 49 -8.92 25.71 0.39
CA ILE A 49 -8.05 26.54 -0.45
C ILE A 49 -7.13 25.71 -1.35
N GLY A 50 -6.97 24.42 -1.07
CA GLY A 50 -6.08 23.54 -1.83
C GLY A 50 -6.11 22.10 -1.30
N PRO A 51 -5.17 21.25 -1.77
CA PRO A 51 -4.99 19.92 -1.20
C PRO A 51 -4.54 20.01 0.26
N ASP A 52 -5.12 19.16 1.12
CA ASP A 52 -4.70 19.02 2.51
C ASP A 52 -3.90 17.72 2.65
N MET A 53 -2.63 17.87 3.01
CA MET A 53 -1.70 16.76 3.17
C MET A 53 -1.12 16.73 4.59
N ARG A 54 -1.80 17.34 5.57
CA ARG A 54 -1.33 17.31 6.96
C ARG A 54 -1.37 15.90 7.54
N VAL A 55 -0.40 15.62 8.40
CA VAL A 55 -0.31 14.37 9.14
C VAL A 55 -1.47 14.25 10.13
N GLU A 56 -1.99 13.04 10.33
CA GLU A 56 -2.98 12.73 11.35
C GLU A 56 -2.46 13.03 12.78
N PRO A 57 -3.34 13.37 13.73
CA PRO A 57 -2.93 13.57 15.12
C PRO A 57 -2.33 12.31 15.77
N THR A 58 -1.36 12.50 16.67
CA THR A 58 -0.59 11.44 17.33
C THR A 58 -1.28 10.88 18.59
N PHE A 59 -2.61 10.83 18.63
CA PHE A 59 -3.37 10.45 19.84
C PHE A 59 -3.02 9.05 20.36
N HIS A 60 -2.82 8.08 19.46
CA HIS A 60 -2.38 6.74 19.83
C HIS A 60 -1.01 6.76 20.51
N GLU A 61 -0.04 7.49 19.96
CA GLU A 61 1.32 7.58 20.49
C GLU A 61 1.37 8.30 21.85
N VAL A 62 0.49 9.29 22.06
CA VAL A 62 0.29 9.93 23.37
C VAL A 62 -0.18 8.91 24.39
N ALA A 63 -1.18 8.09 24.05
CA ALA A 63 -1.70 7.08 24.97
C ALA A 63 -0.66 5.98 25.25
N GLU A 64 0.17 5.60 24.26
CA GLU A 64 1.31 4.71 24.48
C GLU A 64 2.38 5.32 25.40
N ALA A 65 2.67 6.62 25.27
CA ALA A 65 3.61 7.30 26.16
C ALA A 65 3.11 7.34 27.61
N ILE A 66 1.81 7.59 27.81
CA ILE A 66 1.18 7.55 29.15
C ILE A 66 1.14 6.11 29.69
N ALA A 67 0.91 5.11 28.83
CA ALA A 67 0.94 3.70 29.21
C ALA A 67 2.32 3.25 29.74
N ALA A 68 3.39 3.89 29.25
CA ALA A 68 4.76 3.63 29.70
C ALA A 68 5.17 4.44 30.95
N ASP A 69 4.34 5.36 31.43
CA ASP A 69 4.65 6.17 32.60
C ASP A 69 4.57 5.30 33.89
N PRO A 70 5.65 5.21 34.69
CA PRO A 70 5.64 4.42 35.91
C PRO A 70 4.57 4.84 36.92
N GLY A 71 4.12 6.10 36.89
CA GLY A 71 3.07 6.64 37.75
C GLY A 71 1.67 6.16 37.40
N LEU A 72 1.47 5.53 36.23
CA LEU A 72 0.16 5.02 35.81
C LEU A 72 -0.42 4.00 36.78
N LYS A 73 0.43 3.16 37.39
CA LYS A 73 0.02 2.16 38.38
C LYS A 73 -0.67 2.79 39.60
N ASP A 74 -0.33 4.03 39.91
CA ASP A 74 -0.83 4.75 41.08
C ASP A 74 -2.12 5.54 40.74
N MET A 75 -2.47 5.67 39.46
CA MET A 75 -3.69 6.37 38.98
C MET A 75 -4.98 5.53 39.12
N GLY A 76 -4.85 4.20 39.25
CA GLY A 76 -5.97 3.26 39.39
C GLY A 76 -6.59 2.78 38.06
N ASP A 77 -7.38 1.72 38.13
CA ASP A 77 -7.88 0.97 36.97
C ASP A 77 -8.72 1.81 36.00
N SER A 78 -9.52 2.76 36.51
CA SER A 78 -10.37 3.60 35.67
C SER A 78 -9.54 4.46 34.72
N PHE A 79 -8.46 5.07 35.21
CA PHE A 79 -7.57 5.88 34.38
C PHE A 79 -6.80 5.00 33.38
N ALA A 80 -6.32 3.82 33.82
CA ALA A 80 -5.68 2.85 32.94
C ALA A 80 -6.60 2.39 31.80
N ARG A 81 -7.91 2.23 32.05
CA ARG A 81 -8.90 1.95 31.00
C ARG A 81 -9.05 3.11 30.03
N TRP A 82 -9.07 4.37 30.49
CA TRP A 82 -9.11 5.52 29.58
C TRP A 82 -7.90 5.59 28.65
N VAL A 83 -6.72 5.23 29.15
CA VAL A 83 -5.51 5.08 28.31
C VAL A 83 -5.73 3.98 27.26
N ALA A 84 -6.24 2.81 27.66
CA ALA A 84 -6.52 1.70 26.74
C ALA A 84 -7.60 2.04 25.68
N ASP A 85 -8.63 2.80 26.06
CA ASP A 85 -9.68 3.27 25.14
C ASP A 85 -9.09 4.16 24.03
N VAL A 86 -8.18 5.09 24.36
CA VAL A 86 -7.52 5.95 23.36
C VAL A 86 -6.51 5.16 22.52
N ARG A 87 -5.82 4.17 23.11
CA ARG A 87 -4.91 3.29 22.35
C ARG A 87 -5.63 2.49 21.28
N SER A 88 -6.81 1.95 21.60
CA SER A 88 -7.60 1.10 20.70
C SER A 88 -8.54 1.88 19.76
N GLY A 89 -9.02 3.05 20.19
CA GLY A 89 -9.90 3.93 19.42
C GLY A 89 -9.45 5.40 19.51
N PRO A 90 -8.30 5.77 18.92
CA PRO A 90 -7.70 7.10 19.07
C PRO A 90 -8.59 8.25 18.56
N ASP A 91 -9.50 7.97 17.63
CA ASP A 91 -10.38 9.00 17.05
C ASP A 91 -11.61 9.31 17.92
N SER A 92 -11.87 8.50 18.96
CA SER A 92 -12.98 8.73 19.90
C SER A 92 -12.76 10.02 20.69
N ARG A 93 -13.54 11.06 20.36
CA ARG A 93 -13.54 12.35 21.08
C ARG A 93 -13.78 12.17 22.57
N GLU A 94 -14.77 11.34 22.93
CA GLU A 94 -15.12 11.11 24.33
C GLU A 94 -13.96 10.46 25.10
N SER A 95 -13.32 9.44 24.52
CA SER A 95 -12.16 8.78 25.16
C SER A 95 -10.99 9.74 25.34
N ARG A 96 -10.71 10.59 24.35
CA ARG A 96 -9.63 11.59 24.43
C ARG A 96 -9.90 12.66 25.47
N VAL A 97 -11.12 13.19 25.53
CA VAL A 97 -11.50 14.22 26.51
C VAL A 97 -11.36 13.67 27.93
N ARG A 98 -11.85 12.45 28.19
CA ARG A 98 -11.72 11.80 29.51
C ARG A 98 -10.26 11.63 29.93
N LEU A 99 -9.41 11.14 29.02
CA LEU A 99 -7.98 11.00 29.29
C LEU A 99 -7.30 12.36 29.56
N ARG A 100 -7.57 13.36 28.72
CA ARG A 100 -7.02 14.72 28.86
C ARG A 100 -7.36 15.32 30.23
N GLU A 101 -8.63 15.33 30.60
CA GLU A 101 -9.06 15.90 31.88
C GLU A 101 -8.44 15.15 33.07
N GLY A 102 -8.25 13.83 32.96
CA GLY A 102 -7.54 13.06 33.96
C GLY A 102 -6.08 13.50 34.12
N LEU A 103 -5.36 13.74 33.00
CA LEU A 103 -4.00 14.27 33.02
C LEU A 103 -3.94 15.68 33.63
N GLU A 104 -4.88 16.55 33.27
CA GLU A 104 -4.95 17.92 33.78
C GLU A 104 -5.26 17.96 35.29
N ARG A 105 -6.11 17.05 35.79
CA ARG A 105 -6.39 16.90 37.22
C ARG A 105 -5.18 16.40 38.01
N ASP A 106 -4.46 15.41 37.48
CA ASP A 106 -3.23 14.93 38.12
C ASP A 106 -2.17 16.04 38.16
N ALA A 107 -1.97 16.75 37.04
CA ALA A 107 -1.06 17.89 36.95
C ALA A 107 -1.39 18.99 37.98
N ALA A 108 -2.68 19.28 38.19
CA ALA A 108 -3.14 20.27 39.17
C ALA A 108 -2.84 19.88 40.63
N SER A 109 -2.51 18.62 40.90
CA SER A 109 -2.12 18.14 42.24
C SER A 109 -0.68 18.53 42.61
N GLY A 110 0.08 19.15 41.70
CA GLY A 110 1.39 19.72 42.00
C GLY A 110 2.39 18.67 42.49
N ALA A 111 2.87 18.82 43.73
CA ALA A 111 3.81 17.88 44.34
C ALA A 111 3.23 16.46 44.56
N ASP A 112 1.90 16.34 44.64
CA ASP A 112 1.20 15.06 44.82
C ASP A 112 0.82 14.39 43.48
N ALA A 113 1.20 14.99 42.34
CA ALA A 113 0.94 14.42 41.02
C ALA A 113 1.67 13.09 40.84
N LYS A 114 0.96 12.09 40.31
CA LYS A 114 1.47 10.72 40.19
C LYS A 114 2.20 10.49 38.88
N LEU A 115 1.71 11.11 37.81
CA LEU A 115 2.29 11.00 36.48
C LEU A 115 3.46 11.99 36.31
N SER A 116 4.33 11.70 35.35
CA SER A 116 5.44 12.60 35.04
C SER A 116 4.95 13.91 34.42
N VAL A 117 5.76 14.97 34.61
CA VAL A 117 5.57 16.27 33.93
C VAL A 117 5.43 16.10 32.41
N ARG A 118 6.13 15.12 31.83
CA ARG A 118 6.01 14.81 30.40
C ARG A 118 4.60 14.35 30.05
N SER A 119 4.03 13.42 30.82
CA SER A 119 2.65 12.95 30.62
C SER A 119 1.64 14.10 30.73
N HIS A 120 1.83 15.03 31.65
CA HIS A 120 0.96 16.22 31.77
C HIS A 120 1.04 17.13 30.53
N GLN A 121 2.24 17.34 29.96
CA GLN A 121 2.41 18.15 28.75
C GLN A 121 1.64 17.58 27.55
N LEU A 122 1.52 16.25 27.46
CA LEU A 122 0.81 15.57 26.38
C LEU A 122 -0.71 15.80 26.39
N ALA A 123 -1.28 16.31 27.49
CA ALA A 123 -2.70 16.69 27.53
C ALA A 123 -3.05 17.71 26.44
N ALA A 124 -2.11 18.58 26.06
CA ALA A 124 -2.31 19.56 24.99
C ALA A 124 -2.52 18.90 23.61
N VAL A 125 -1.89 17.75 23.36
CA VAL A 125 -1.99 17.02 22.09
C VAL A 125 -3.35 16.35 21.95
N LEU A 126 -4.01 15.97 23.05
CA LEU A 126 -5.33 15.31 23.03
C LEU A 126 -6.50 16.25 22.69
N LYS A 127 -6.26 17.55 22.49
CA LYS A 127 -7.29 18.52 22.10
C LYS A 127 -7.79 18.24 20.68
N ASP A 128 -9.06 18.58 20.44
CA ASP A 128 -9.64 18.48 19.10
C ASP A 128 -9.01 19.55 18.18
N PRO A 129 -8.36 19.16 17.08
CA PRO A 129 -7.97 20.12 16.06
C PRO A 129 -9.22 20.60 15.30
N GLU A 130 -9.24 21.86 14.86
CA GLU A 130 -10.35 22.40 14.06
C GLU A 130 -10.54 21.62 12.75
N THR A 131 -9.43 21.33 12.05
CA THR A 131 -9.40 20.47 10.87
C THR A 131 -8.23 19.48 11.02
N PRO A 132 -8.47 18.21 11.40
CA PRO A 132 -7.41 17.23 11.52
C PRO A 132 -6.79 16.91 10.15
N GLY A 133 -5.48 16.70 10.14
CA GLY A 133 -4.83 16.02 9.01
C GLY A 133 -5.26 14.55 8.94
N THR A 134 -5.05 13.93 7.78
CA THR A 134 -5.52 12.56 7.51
C THR A 134 -4.41 11.64 7.01
N LEU A 135 -3.22 12.16 6.72
CA LEU A 135 -2.13 11.34 6.21
C LEU A 135 -1.37 10.68 7.37
N PRO A 136 -1.06 9.38 7.30
CA PRO A 136 -0.20 8.74 8.28
C PRO A 136 1.23 9.26 8.15
N LYS A 137 2.09 9.01 9.14
CA LYS A 137 3.53 9.19 8.95
C LYS A 137 4.08 8.12 7.99
N VAL A 138 5.02 8.50 7.12
CA VAL A 138 5.58 7.59 6.09
C VAL A 138 6.65 6.64 6.61
N GLY A 139 7.36 7.03 7.66
CA GLY A 139 8.43 6.24 8.27
C GLY A 139 7.85 5.24 9.27
N PRO A 140 8.50 4.08 9.45
CA PRO A 140 8.06 3.11 10.45
C PRO A 140 8.16 3.70 11.86
N SER A 141 7.28 3.26 12.75
CA SER A 141 7.46 3.49 14.19
C SER A 141 8.82 2.99 14.68
N LEU A 142 9.51 3.83 15.43
CA LEU A 142 10.80 3.55 16.08
C LEU A 142 10.62 3.20 17.57
N ARG A 143 9.37 3.07 18.05
CA ARG A 143 9.05 2.74 19.45
C ARG A 143 9.78 1.51 19.97
N HIS A 144 10.01 0.51 19.12
CA HIS A 144 10.63 -0.77 19.49
C HIS A 144 11.96 -1.02 18.78
N VAL A 145 12.64 0.02 18.29
CA VAL A 145 13.79 -0.15 17.37
C VAL A 145 14.93 -0.98 17.98
N ALA A 146 15.16 -0.90 19.29
CA ALA A 146 16.16 -1.72 20.00
C ALA A 146 15.90 -3.23 19.95
N SER A 147 14.65 -3.66 19.69
CA SER A 147 14.28 -5.08 19.55
C SER A 147 14.54 -5.64 18.15
N LYS A 148 14.95 -4.79 17.20
CA LYS A 148 14.96 -5.08 15.76
C LYS A 148 16.34 -5.00 15.12
N VAL A 149 17.17 -4.02 15.49
CA VAL A 149 18.48 -3.78 14.86
C VAL A 149 19.55 -3.43 15.88
N GLY A 150 20.80 -3.77 15.56
CA GLY A 150 21.98 -3.41 16.36
C GLY A 150 22.60 -2.07 15.96
N PHE A 151 23.59 -1.64 16.75
CA PHE A 151 24.27 -0.35 16.62
C PHE A 151 24.87 -0.13 15.23
N ASP A 152 25.69 -1.06 14.73
CA ASP A 152 26.45 -0.87 13.48
C ASP A 152 25.52 -0.66 12.27
N TRP A 153 24.44 -1.44 12.21
CA TRP A 153 23.44 -1.29 11.14
C TRP A 153 22.70 0.04 11.27
N LEU A 154 22.25 0.42 12.46
CA LEU A 154 21.48 1.65 12.65
C LEU A 154 22.34 2.89 12.40
N TYR A 155 23.60 2.88 12.83
CA TYR A 155 24.58 3.93 12.53
C TYR A 155 24.79 4.06 11.02
N SER A 156 25.06 2.96 10.33
CA SER A 156 25.25 2.95 8.87
C SER A 156 24.00 3.44 8.12
N TRP A 157 22.82 3.03 8.56
CA TRP A 157 21.54 3.45 8.00
C TRP A 157 21.30 4.96 8.16
N LEU A 158 21.57 5.53 9.35
CA LEU A 158 21.46 6.97 9.57
C LEU A 158 22.49 7.76 8.77
N ARG A 159 23.72 7.24 8.63
CA ARG A 159 24.78 7.85 7.82
C ARG A 159 24.40 7.97 6.35
N ASN A 160 24.02 6.86 5.73
CA ASN A 160 23.64 6.81 4.32
C ASN A 160 22.72 5.62 4.04
N PRO A 161 21.38 5.81 4.08
CA PRO A 161 20.45 4.70 3.94
C PRO A 161 20.49 4.07 2.53
N GLN A 162 20.90 4.83 1.50
CA GLN A 162 21.04 4.36 0.12
C GLN A 162 22.14 3.30 -0.05
N GLU A 163 23.14 3.25 0.84
CA GLU A 163 24.21 2.23 0.81
C GLU A 163 23.66 0.82 1.10
N PHE A 164 22.75 0.72 2.08
CA PHE A 164 22.04 -0.52 2.36
C PHE A 164 20.94 -0.78 1.34
N ARG A 165 20.14 0.24 1.01
CA ARG A 165 19.01 0.13 0.09
C ARG A 165 18.96 1.32 -0.88
N PRO A 166 19.43 1.16 -2.13
CA PRO A 166 19.42 2.23 -3.12
C PRO A 166 18.03 2.84 -3.38
N SER A 167 16.98 2.02 -3.38
CA SER A 167 15.58 2.43 -3.59
C SER A 167 14.87 2.96 -2.34
N THR A 168 15.60 3.24 -1.25
CA THR A 168 14.98 3.73 -0.01
C THR A 168 14.36 5.10 -0.16
N LYS A 169 13.17 5.29 0.43
CA LYS A 169 12.46 6.57 0.49
C LYS A 169 13.01 7.49 1.61
N MET A 170 13.80 6.94 2.54
CA MET A 170 14.44 7.75 3.58
C MET A 170 15.56 8.61 2.96
N PRO A 171 15.49 9.93 3.09
CA PRO A 171 16.50 10.80 2.50
C PRO A 171 17.80 10.76 3.30
N ARG A 172 18.91 11.18 2.68
CA ARG A 172 20.23 11.26 3.31
C ARG A 172 20.33 12.57 4.11
N PHE A 173 20.52 12.48 5.42
CA PHE A 173 20.69 13.65 6.29
C PHE A 173 22.16 14.04 6.50
N PHE A 174 23.03 13.04 6.57
CA PHE A 174 24.43 13.18 6.91
C PHE A 174 25.31 12.96 5.66
N GLY A 175 26.52 13.49 5.67
CA GLY A 175 27.49 13.36 4.56
C GLY A 175 27.35 14.40 3.45
N LEU A 176 26.69 15.53 3.71
CA LEU A 176 26.30 16.53 2.70
C LEU A 176 27.14 17.84 2.76
N TRP A 177 28.44 17.76 3.05
CA TRP A 177 29.37 18.91 3.16
C TRP A 177 30.40 18.98 2.03
N SER A 178 30.17 18.34 0.89
CA SER A 178 31.11 18.41 -0.24
C SER A 178 31.44 19.84 -0.68
N HIS A 179 30.54 20.79 -0.40
CA HIS A 179 30.65 22.23 -0.70
C HIS A 179 31.32 23.06 0.41
N LEU A 180 31.73 22.47 1.53
CA LEU A 180 32.38 23.16 2.64
C LEU A 180 33.91 23.01 2.58
N GLU A 181 34.62 23.99 3.13
CA GLU A 181 36.08 24.05 3.20
C GLU A 181 36.52 24.47 4.62
N GLY A 182 37.82 24.34 4.92
CA GLY A 182 38.43 24.83 6.17
C GLY A 182 37.70 24.39 7.45
N LYS A 183 37.53 25.34 8.37
CA LYS A 183 36.92 25.10 9.69
C LYS A 183 35.52 24.46 9.59
N GLN A 184 34.70 24.85 8.61
CA GLN A 184 33.32 24.37 8.50
C GLN A 184 33.27 22.91 8.07
N LEU A 185 34.20 22.50 7.20
CA LEU A 185 34.40 21.12 6.81
C LEU A 185 34.89 20.28 8.01
N GLU A 186 35.92 20.76 8.73
CA GLU A 186 36.47 20.09 9.92
C GLU A 186 35.40 19.87 11.00
N GLU A 187 34.59 20.89 11.29
CA GLU A 187 33.47 20.77 12.24
C GLU A 187 32.44 19.73 11.80
N SER A 188 32.11 19.68 10.50
CA SER A 188 31.13 18.72 9.97
C SER A 188 31.66 17.29 10.09
N GLN A 189 32.93 17.07 9.72
CA GLN A 189 33.62 15.78 9.83
C GLN A 189 33.73 15.31 11.28
N ARG A 190 33.93 16.25 12.22
CA ARG A 190 34.09 15.94 13.64
C ARG A 190 32.77 15.69 14.35
N TYR A 191 31.73 16.48 14.07
CA TYR A 191 30.49 16.46 14.85
C TYR A 191 29.44 15.48 14.32
N GLU A 192 29.30 15.30 13.01
CA GLU A 192 28.26 14.44 12.47
C GLU A 192 28.36 12.96 12.90
N PRO A 193 29.56 12.34 12.97
CA PRO A 193 29.70 11.00 13.53
C PRO A 193 29.17 10.89 14.97
N LEU A 194 29.42 11.91 15.80
CA LEU A 194 28.95 11.96 17.18
C LEU A 194 27.44 12.23 17.25
N GLU A 195 26.89 13.06 16.37
CA GLU A 195 25.44 13.25 16.25
C GLU A 195 24.76 11.91 15.92
N ILE A 196 25.25 11.16 14.93
CA ILE A 196 24.70 9.83 14.57
C ILE A 196 24.79 8.87 15.75
N ARG A 197 25.96 8.75 16.40
CA ARG A 197 26.16 7.89 17.57
C ARG A 197 25.21 8.24 18.71
N SER A 198 25.03 9.53 18.97
CA SER A 198 24.12 10.04 19.99
C SER A 198 22.66 9.73 19.65
N MET A 199 22.26 9.86 18.38
CA MET A 199 20.92 9.45 17.91
C MET A 199 20.67 7.97 18.12
N VAL A 200 21.61 7.09 17.74
CA VAL A 200 21.51 5.65 17.97
C VAL A 200 21.34 5.35 19.46
N HIS A 201 22.10 6.02 20.30
CA HIS A 201 22.01 5.87 21.75
C HIS A 201 20.62 6.27 22.27
N TYR A 202 20.13 7.48 21.94
CA TYR A 202 18.79 7.92 22.34
C TYR A 202 17.69 6.98 21.86
N LEU A 203 17.72 6.58 20.58
CA LEU A 203 16.71 5.67 20.01
C LEU A 203 16.68 4.31 20.71
N THR A 204 17.86 3.81 21.12
CA THR A 204 17.97 2.54 21.84
C THR A 204 17.46 2.68 23.27
N GLU A 205 17.87 3.73 23.99
CA GLU A 205 17.48 3.99 25.38
C GLU A 205 15.99 4.32 25.53
N ALA A 206 15.41 5.04 24.55
CA ALA A 206 14.00 5.40 24.54
C ALA A 206 13.10 4.28 23.99
N SER A 207 13.66 3.16 23.52
CA SER A 207 12.86 2.06 22.99
C SER A 207 12.06 1.36 24.08
N ALA A 208 10.78 1.14 23.81
CA ALA A 208 9.95 0.24 24.61
C ALA A 208 10.30 -1.22 24.33
N PRO A 209 10.23 -2.11 25.34
CA PRO A 209 10.43 -3.54 25.13
C PRO A 209 9.38 -4.08 24.14
N PHE A 210 9.75 -5.12 23.40
CA PHE A 210 8.88 -5.81 22.46
C PHE A 210 8.74 -7.27 22.87
N ASP A 211 7.49 -7.74 22.96
CA ASP A 211 7.19 -9.12 23.26
C ASP A 211 7.05 -9.92 21.95
N TYR A 212 8.04 -10.76 21.67
CA TYR A 212 8.14 -11.57 20.46
C TYR A 212 7.04 -12.63 20.38
N VAL A 213 6.56 -12.90 19.16
CA VAL A 213 5.58 -13.94 18.90
C VAL A 213 6.20 -15.31 19.15
N LYS A 214 5.50 -16.15 19.91
CA LYS A 214 5.92 -17.54 20.14
C LYS A 214 5.64 -18.39 18.90
N PRO A 215 6.54 -19.33 18.56
CA PRO A 215 6.27 -20.33 17.52
C PRO A 215 5.02 -21.14 17.81
N PHE A 216 4.41 -21.69 16.76
CA PHE A 216 3.31 -22.62 16.91
C PHE A 216 3.72 -23.89 17.67
N ASP A 217 2.79 -24.43 18.46
CA ASP A 217 2.91 -25.77 19.01
C ASP A 217 2.67 -26.84 17.91
N GLY A 218 3.27 -28.03 18.08
CA GLY A 218 3.02 -29.16 17.18
C GLY A 218 3.73 -29.09 15.83
N ILE A 219 4.66 -28.15 15.62
CA ILE A 219 5.53 -28.11 14.44
C ILE A 219 6.57 -29.24 14.53
N THR A 220 6.62 -30.10 13.53
CA THR A 220 7.51 -31.27 13.49
C THR A 220 8.57 -31.20 12.39
N ALA A 221 8.36 -30.38 11.36
CA ALA A 221 9.36 -30.10 10.33
C ALA A 221 10.31 -28.98 10.79
N ALA A 222 11.61 -29.14 10.55
CA ALA A 222 12.58 -28.07 10.74
C ALA A 222 12.40 -26.98 9.69
N ALA A 223 12.62 -25.71 10.05
CA ALA A 223 12.53 -24.58 9.13
C ALA A 223 13.49 -24.77 7.93
N ASP A 224 13.00 -24.49 6.73
CA ASP A 224 13.71 -24.75 5.47
C ASP A 224 13.70 -23.54 4.52
N ALA A 225 14.87 -23.18 4.01
CA ALA A 225 15.04 -22.03 3.13
C ALA A 225 14.40 -22.22 1.74
N ALA A 226 14.35 -23.43 1.20
CA ALA A 226 13.74 -23.68 -0.11
C ALA A 226 12.21 -23.54 -0.03
N ARG A 227 11.59 -24.09 1.03
CA ARG A 227 10.17 -23.83 1.36
C ARG A 227 9.93 -22.35 1.63
N GLY A 228 10.84 -21.69 2.35
CA GLY A 228 10.77 -20.27 2.65
C GLY A 228 10.76 -19.39 1.40
N ARG A 229 11.63 -19.69 0.42
CA ARG A 229 11.65 -19.04 -0.89
C ARG A 229 10.29 -19.18 -1.59
N LYS A 230 9.68 -20.36 -1.53
CA LYS A 230 8.35 -20.61 -2.11
C LYS A 230 7.23 -19.84 -1.39
N VAL A 231 7.32 -19.69 -0.06
CA VAL A 231 6.40 -18.86 0.72
C VAL A 231 6.47 -17.41 0.27
N VAL A 232 7.68 -16.83 0.15
CA VAL A 232 7.88 -15.46 -0.33
C VAL A 232 7.31 -15.27 -1.74
N GLN A 233 7.52 -16.25 -2.63
CA GLN A 233 6.99 -16.21 -3.99
C GLN A 233 5.45 -16.24 -4.03
N LEU A 234 4.81 -17.18 -3.32
CA LEU A 234 3.38 -17.45 -3.47
C LEU A 234 2.46 -16.65 -2.54
N ARG A 235 2.91 -16.29 -1.33
CA ARG A 235 2.03 -15.74 -0.27
C ARG A 235 1.88 -14.21 -0.32
N GLY A 236 2.12 -13.61 -1.48
CA GLY A 236 1.83 -12.21 -1.75
C GLY A 236 2.91 -11.21 -1.33
N CYS A 237 4.08 -11.67 -0.85
CA CYS A 237 5.18 -10.76 -0.49
C CYS A 237 5.62 -9.93 -1.70
N LEU A 238 5.71 -10.55 -2.88
CA LEU A 238 6.18 -9.91 -4.13
C LEU A 238 5.19 -8.90 -4.74
N ALA A 239 3.96 -8.77 -4.21
CA ALA A 239 3.06 -7.68 -4.62
C ALA A 239 3.55 -6.30 -4.12
N CYS A 240 4.28 -6.30 -3.01
CA CYS A 240 4.78 -5.09 -2.37
C CYS A 240 6.31 -5.03 -2.32
N HIS A 241 6.99 -6.17 -2.23
CA HIS A 241 8.43 -6.24 -1.98
C HIS A 241 9.20 -6.70 -3.22
N GLN A 242 10.37 -6.09 -3.42
CA GLN A 242 11.38 -6.57 -4.36
C GLN A 242 12.34 -7.55 -3.66
N HIS A 243 12.90 -8.49 -4.42
CA HIS A 243 14.00 -9.35 -3.97
C HIS A 243 14.80 -9.86 -5.19
N ASP A 244 16.13 -9.98 -5.07
CA ASP A 244 17.03 -10.22 -6.23
C ASP A 244 16.77 -11.59 -6.88
N ASP A 245 16.39 -12.61 -6.10
CA ASP A 245 15.92 -13.90 -6.60
C ASP A 245 14.63 -13.86 -7.45
N PHE A 246 13.94 -12.73 -7.50
CA PHE A 246 12.67 -12.51 -8.22
C PHE A 246 12.70 -11.15 -8.95
N PRO A 247 13.54 -11.00 -10.00
CA PRO A 247 13.73 -9.72 -10.68
C PRO A 247 12.47 -9.15 -11.33
N GLU A 248 11.46 -9.98 -11.59
CA GLU A 248 10.15 -9.58 -12.12
C GLU A 248 9.31 -8.80 -11.08
N ALA A 249 9.63 -8.92 -9.78
CA ALA A 249 8.96 -8.19 -8.71
C ALA A 249 9.54 -6.78 -8.56
N THR A 250 8.95 -5.81 -9.26
CA THR A 250 9.46 -4.43 -9.35
C THR A 250 8.80 -3.44 -8.40
N SER A 251 7.75 -3.84 -7.66
CA SER A 251 6.99 -2.99 -6.75
C SER A 251 7.87 -2.33 -5.67
N THR A 252 7.74 -1.02 -5.48
CA THR A 252 8.46 -0.23 -4.45
C THR A 252 7.54 0.20 -3.30
N HIS A 253 6.36 -0.42 -3.18
CA HIS A 253 5.42 -0.14 -2.11
C HIS A 253 6.02 -0.52 -0.75
N GLY A 254 6.51 -1.75 -0.64
CA GLY A 254 7.31 -2.26 0.46
C GLY A 254 8.82 -2.13 0.21
N PRO A 255 9.65 -2.26 1.25
CA PRO A 255 11.09 -2.24 1.10
C PRO A 255 11.61 -3.44 0.29
N ASN A 256 12.65 -3.22 -0.51
CA ASN A 256 13.46 -4.32 -1.06
C ASN A 256 14.04 -5.19 0.09
N LEU A 257 13.86 -6.50 -0.05
CA LEU A 257 14.18 -7.53 0.95
C LEU A 257 15.51 -8.26 0.69
N SER A 258 16.22 -8.01 -0.41
CA SER A 258 17.43 -8.76 -0.80
C SER A 258 18.55 -8.72 0.24
N ARG A 259 18.55 -7.72 1.14
CA ARG A 259 19.53 -7.57 2.23
C ARG A 259 18.95 -7.67 3.63
N ILE A 260 17.71 -8.13 3.77
CA ILE A 260 17.02 -8.16 5.07
C ILE A 260 17.74 -9.04 6.09
N GLY A 261 18.43 -10.10 5.66
CA GLY A 261 19.24 -10.96 6.51
C GLY A 261 20.38 -10.21 7.17
N GLY A 262 21.12 -9.38 6.43
CA GLY A 262 22.18 -8.52 6.98
C GLY A 262 21.65 -7.51 8.01
N LYS A 263 20.43 -6.98 7.80
CA LYS A 263 19.76 -6.11 8.78
C LYS A 263 19.36 -6.88 10.04
N ALA A 264 18.64 -7.98 9.91
CA ALA A 264 18.14 -8.74 11.04
C ALA A 264 19.29 -9.36 11.85
N ALA A 265 20.34 -9.86 11.18
CA ALA A 265 21.52 -10.41 11.84
C ALA A 265 22.34 -9.38 12.63
N SER A 266 22.08 -8.07 12.48
CA SER A 266 22.75 -7.03 13.28
C SER A 266 22.42 -7.09 14.77
N LEU A 267 21.36 -7.81 15.15
CA LEU A 267 20.95 -8.04 16.55
C LEU A 267 20.81 -9.55 16.79
N PRO A 268 21.24 -10.10 17.94
CA PRO A 268 21.09 -11.52 18.24
C PRO A 268 19.64 -12.01 18.13
N GLN A 269 18.68 -11.16 18.51
CA GLN A 269 17.25 -11.47 18.47
C GLN A 269 16.57 -11.20 17.11
N GLY A 270 17.31 -10.76 16.09
CA GLY A 270 16.71 -10.33 14.83
C GLY A 270 15.97 -11.44 14.07
N LYS A 271 16.36 -12.71 14.24
CA LYS A 271 15.60 -13.86 13.71
C LYS A 271 14.21 -13.97 14.37
N GLN A 272 14.13 -13.81 15.69
CA GLN A 272 12.85 -13.80 16.42
C GLN A 272 12.00 -12.57 16.06
N TRP A 273 12.65 -11.42 15.85
CA TRP A 273 11.98 -10.23 15.34
C TRP A 273 11.36 -10.47 13.97
N LEU A 274 12.12 -11.00 13.01
CA LEU A 274 11.65 -11.23 11.64
C LEU A 274 10.50 -12.24 11.61
N TYR A 275 10.61 -13.32 12.39
CA TYR A 275 9.52 -14.28 12.58
C TYR A 275 8.25 -13.61 13.11
N SER A 276 8.39 -12.80 14.17
CA SER A 276 7.27 -12.07 14.77
C SER A 276 6.62 -11.11 13.78
N TRP A 277 7.42 -10.41 12.98
CA TRP A 277 6.94 -9.47 11.97
C TRP A 277 6.15 -10.16 10.85
N LEU A 278 6.57 -11.33 10.40
CA LEU A 278 5.86 -12.10 9.36
C LEU A 278 4.54 -12.70 9.89
N ARG A 279 4.49 -13.04 11.19
CA ARG A 279 3.30 -13.63 11.83
C ARG A 279 2.26 -12.58 12.21
N GLU A 280 2.67 -11.51 12.89
CA GLU A 280 1.78 -10.50 13.48
C GLU A 280 2.43 -9.09 13.41
N PRO A 281 2.51 -8.47 12.23
CA PRO A 281 3.19 -7.18 12.06
C PRO A 281 2.55 -6.05 12.89
N SER A 282 1.22 -6.08 13.08
CA SER A 282 0.47 -5.10 13.88
C SER A 282 0.82 -5.12 15.37
N ARG A 283 1.41 -6.21 15.87
CA ARG A 283 1.94 -6.28 17.24
C ARG A 283 3.14 -5.36 17.45
N TYR A 284 3.97 -5.19 16.42
CA TYR A 284 5.12 -4.28 16.45
C TYR A 284 4.71 -2.84 16.07
N HIS A 285 3.76 -2.69 15.14
CA HIS A 285 3.25 -1.38 14.75
C HIS A 285 1.76 -1.47 14.39
N PRO A 286 0.85 -1.01 15.26
CA PRO A 286 -0.60 -1.20 15.09
C PRO A 286 -1.18 -0.66 13.78
N LYS A 287 -0.63 0.46 13.28
CA LYS A 287 -1.06 1.13 12.03
C LYS A 287 -0.24 0.72 10.80
N THR A 288 0.54 -0.36 10.87
CA THR A 288 1.37 -0.79 9.74
C THR A 288 0.54 -1.18 8.52
N ILE A 289 1.05 -0.84 7.33
CA ILE A 289 0.48 -1.25 6.05
C ILE A 289 0.84 -2.71 5.73
N MET A 290 1.92 -3.26 6.33
CA MET A 290 2.26 -4.67 6.17
C MET A 290 1.10 -5.53 6.71
N PRO A 291 0.37 -6.26 5.85
CA PRO A 291 -0.79 -6.99 6.33
C PRO A 291 -0.37 -8.27 7.02
N ASN A 292 -1.29 -8.84 7.81
CA ASN A 292 -1.14 -10.23 8.22
C ASN A 292 -1.44 -11.13 7.00
N VAL A 293 -0.40 -11.78 6.47
CA VAL A 293 -0.47 -12.68 5.31
C VAL A 293 -0.97 -14.10 5.64
N LEU A 294 -1.38 -14.34 6.89
CA LEU A 294 -2.04 -15.56 7.37
C LEU A 294 -1.21 -16.84 7.12
N LEU A 295 0.05 -16.82 7.56
CA LEU A 295 0.96 -17.98 7.52
C LEU A 295 0.61 -18.96 8.64
N GLU A 296 -0.30 -19.90 8.34
CA GLU A 296 -0.73 -21.01 9.21
C GLU A 296 0.11 -22.27 8.98
N PRO A 297 0.24 -23.19 9.97
CA PRO A 297 0.98 -24.43 9.79
C PRO A 297 0.42 -25.29 8.65
N VAL A 298 1.31 -25.97 7.93
CA VAL A 298 0.95 -26.80 6.77
C VAL A 298 1.53 -28.20 6.95
N THR A 299 0.68 -29.22 6.80
CA THR A 299 1.12 -30.62 6.75
C THR A 299 1.74 -30.94 5.38
N LEU A 300 2.97 -31.42 5.39
CA LEU A 300 3.72 -31.83 4.20
C LEU A 300 3.32 -33.26 3.77
N ALA A 301 3.74 -33.66 2.57
CA ALA A 301 3.42 -34.97 1.99
C ALA A 301 3.94 -36.15 2.81
N ASP A 302 5.00 -35.96 3.60
CA ASP A 302 5.57 -36.95 4.50
C ASP A 302 4.86 -37.02 5.87
N GLY A 303 3.81 -36.22 6.08
CA GLY A 303 3.03 -36.15 7.32
C GLY A 303 3.62 -35.21 8.38
N THR A 304 4.80 -34.62 8.16
CA THR A 304 5.36 -33.60 9.06
C THR A 304 4.60 -32.27 8.92
N VAL A 305 4.64 -31.43 9.95
CA VAL A 305 3.97 -30.13 9.98
C VAL A 305 5.02 -29.02 9.95
N SER A 306 4.97 -28.19 8.91
CA SER A 306 5.84 -27.03 8.73
C SER A 306 5.16 -25.74 9.18
N ASP A 307 5.96 -24.78 9.65
CA ASP A 307 5.55 -23.39 9.87
C ASP A 307 6.06 -22.52 8.71
N PRO A 308 5.17 -22.07 7.80
CA PRO A 308 5.58 -21.23 6.66
C PRO A 308 6.24 -19.91 7.05
N ALA A 309 5.93 -19.35 8.23
CA ALA A 309 6.60 -18.14 8.70
C ALA A 309 8.02 -18.42 9.16
N ALA A 310 8.27 -19.59 9.77
CA ALA A 310 9.60 -20.04 10.15
C ALA A 310 10.45 -20.35 8.90
N ASP A 311 9.86 -21.02 7.91
CA ASP A 311 10.48 -21.29 6.61
C ASP A 311 10.88 -19.98 5.90
N ALA A 312 9.94 -19.03 5.76
CA ALA A 312 10.20 -17.73 5.15
C ALA A 312 11.26 -16.93 5.93
N THR A 313 11.26 -17.01 7.26
CA THR A 313 12.30 -16.41 8.10
C THR A 313 13.65 -17.02 7.80
N GLU A 314 13.78 -18.34 7.67
CA GLU A 314 15.05 -19.00 7.36
C GLU A 314 15.61 -18.53 6.02
N TYR A 315 14.77 -18.49 4.98
CA TYR A 315 15.14 -17.97 3.66
C TYR A 315 15.60 -16.51 3.72
N LEU A 316 14.77 -15.62 4.28
CA LEU A 316 15.05 -14.19 4.33
C LEU A 316 16.24 -13.85 5.23
N MET A 317 16.48 -14.63 6.28
CA MET A 317 17.71 -14.50 7.07
C MET A 317 18.93 -14.79 6.21
N GLY A 318 18.85 -15.67 5.21
CA GLY A 318 19.90 -15.95 4.22
C GLY A 318 20.18 -14.81 3.24
N SER A 319 19.19 -13.95 2.96
CA SER A 319 19.28 -12.88 1.97
C SER A 319 20.25 -11.75 2.39
N GLY A 320 21.36 -11.62 1.67
CA GLY A 320 22.34 -10.54 1.84
C GLY A 320 23.05 -10.55 3.20
N ARG A 321 23.36 -11.74 3.75
CA ARG A 321 24.16 -11.89 4.98
C ARG A 321 25.59 -11.40 4.83
N ASP A 322 26.08 -11.33 3.60
CA ASP A 322 27.40 -10.84 3.21
C ASP A 322 27.49 -9.31 3.25
N TRP A 323 26.35 -8.61 3.15
CA TRP A 323 26.33 -7.16 3.29
C TRP A 323 26.83 -6.77 4.69
N LYS A 324 27.83 -5.89 4.69
CA LYS A 324 28.37 -5.24 5.89
C LYS A 324 28.42 -3.74 5.64
N PRO A 325 28.24 -2.92 6.69
CA PRO A 325 28.53 -1.49 6.59
C PRO A 325 29.94 -1.25 6.04
N ALA A 326 30.11 -0.24 5.20
CA ALA A 326 31.45 0.22 4.84
C ALA A 326 32.25 0.56 6.11
N ALA A 327 33.48 0.07 6.20
CA ALA A 327 34.37 0.28 7.35
C ALA A 327 34.69 1.77 7.56
N ASP A 328 34.81 2.49 6.44
CA ASP A 328 35.06 3.92 6.43
C ASP A 328 33.93 4.70 5.77
N TRP A 329 33.71 5.90 6.26
CA TRP A 329 32.91 6.92 5.66
C TRP A 329 33.72 7.66 4.60
N LYS A 330 33.44 7.36 3.34
CA LYS A 330 33.99 8.08 2.18
C LYS A 330 33.10 9.25 1.80
N VAL A 331 33.68 10.45 1.69
CA VAL A 331 32.99 11.67 1.22
C VAL A 331 33.84 12.35 0.18
N GLU A 332 33.25 12.64 -0.96
CA GLU A 332 33.86 13.48 -1.99
C GLU A 332 33.80 14.95 -1.56
N THR A 333 34.95 15.61 -1.54
CA THR A 333 35.10 17.04 -1.21
C THR A 333 35.70 17.79 -2.39
N LEU A 334 35.68 19.12 -2.36
CA LEU A 334 36.38 19.95 -3.35
C LEU A 334 37.90 19.63 -3.42
N ALA A 335 38.48 19.07 -2.35
CA ALA A 335 39.90 18.68 -2.29
C ALA A 335 40.17 17.20 -2.62
N GLY A 336 39.14 16.44 -3.05
CA GLY A 336 39.21 15.00 -3.31
C GLY A 336 38.46 14.14 -2.29
N GLU A 337 38.62 12.81 -2.38
CA GLU A 337 37.95 11.85 -1.50
C GLU A 337 38.61 11.82 -0.10
N ALA A 338 37.81 12.06 0.93
CA ALA A 338 38.21 11.91 2.33
C ALA A 338 37.56 10.66 2.93
N SER A 339 38.31 9.93 3.77
CA SER A 339 37.88 8.68 4.42
C SER A 339 37.98 8.81 5.94
N PHE A 340 36.93 8.45 6.67
CA PHE A 340 36.87 8.53 8.13
C PHE A 340 36.42 7.20 8.74
N PRO A 341 37.03 6.72 9.83
CA PRO A 341 36.60 5.47 10.44
C PRO A 341 35.18 5.58 11.01
N MET A 342 34.43 4.49 10.94
CA MET A 342 33.12 4.39 11.59
C MET A 342 33.25 4.45 13.12
N ALA A 343 32.33 5.17 13.77
CA ALA A 343 32.24 5.13 15.22
C ALA A 343 31.81 3.74 15.70
N SER A 344 32.34 3.29 16.84
CA SER A 344 31.99 2.00 17.44
C SER A 344 30.96 2.18 18.56
N ALA A 345 30.26 1.09 18.90
CA ALA A 345 29.39 1.03 20.07
C ALA A 345 30.16 1.08 21.42
N GLY A 346 31.50 1.04 21.39
CA GLY A 346 32.36 0.92 22.57
C GLY A 346 32.50 2.20 23.39
N ALA A 347 33.61 2.33 24.12
CA ALA A 347 33.93 3.56 24.84
C ALA A 347 34.24 4.72 23.88
N LEU A 348 33.99 5.96 24.31
CA LEU A 348 34.38 7.15 23.55
C LEU A 348 35.92 7.34 23.61
N SER A 349 36.52 7.81 22.52
CA SER A 349 37.89 8.35 22.56
C SER A 349 37.94 9.70 23.31
N ALA A 350 39.15 10.21 23.59
CA ALA A 350 39.29 11.53 24.20
C ALA A 350 38.77 12.65 23.28
N GLU A 351 39.03 12.53 21.99
CA GLU A 351 38.57 13.45 20.94
C GLU A 351 37.05 13.40 20.77
N GLU A 352 36.48 12.20 20.82
CA GLU A 352 35.02 12.00 20.77
C GLU A 352 34.33 12.60 22.00
N ARG A 353 34.87 12.39 23.21
CA ARG A 353 34.36 13.05 24.44
C ARG A 353 34.40 14.57 24.31
N LYS A 354 35.51 15.11 23.82
CA LYS A 354 35.64 16.55 23.60
C LYS A 354 34.62 17.08 22.59
N ALA A 355 34.41 16.35 21.48
CA ALA A 355 33.40 16.71 20.49
C ALA A 355 31.97 16.63 21.04
N LEU A 356 31.69 15.63 21.88
CA LEU A 356 30.41 15.48 22.57
C LEU A 356 30.14 16.64 23.54
N ASP A 357 31.15 17.05 24.31
CA ASP A 357 31.08 18.21 25.20
C ASP A 357 30.82 19.51 24.43
N GLU A 358 31.52 19.71 23.31
CA GLU A 358 31.33 20.87 22.43
C GLU A 358 29.90 20.91 21.84
N LEU A 359 29.37 19.77 21.40
CA LEU A 359 27.98 19.66 20.91
C LEU A 359 26.95 19.93 22.01
N ALA A 360 27.12 19.32 23.18
CA ALA A 360 26.25 19.56 24.32
C ALA A 360 26.26 21.04 24.72
N LEU A 361 27.44 21.67 24.74
CA LEU A 361 27.58 23.09 25.05
C LEU A 361 26.87 23.97 24.02
N MET A 362 26.93 23.65 22.73
CA MET A 362 26.22 24.39 21.69
C MET A 362 24.70 24.41 21.95
N TYR A 363 24.09 23.26 22.24
CA TYR A 363 22.67 23.20 22.58
C TYR A 363 22.34 23.90 23.90
N LEU A 364 23.21 23.81 24.91
CA LEU A 364 23.01 24.50 26.19
C LEU A 364 23.06 26.03 26.04
N LYS A 365 23.90 26.55 25.13
CA LYS A 365 24.00 27.99 24.84
C LYS A 365 22.77 28.58 24.15
N GLU A 366 21.95 27.75 23.50
CA GLU A 366 20.65 28.18 22.96
C GLU A 366 19.64 28.49 24.09
N ARG A 367 19.85 27.94 25.30
CA ARG A 367 18.93 28.07 26.43
C ARG A 367 19.48 28.88 27.60
N PHE A 368 20.78 28.84 27.83
CA PHE A 368 21.44 29.46 28.98
C PHE A 368 22.50 30.47 28.55
N THR A 369 22.83 31.40 29.44
CA THR A 369 24.04 32.22 29.27
C THR A 369 25.27 31.32 29.19
N VAL A 370 26.34 31.78 28.52
CA VAL A 370 27.56 30.99 28.32
C VAL A 370 28.10 30.41 29.63
N VAL A 371 28.21 31.24 30.67
CA VAL A 371 28.68 30.83 32.01
C VAL A 371 27.79 29.74 32.60
N ARG A 372 26.47 29.88 32.48
CA ARG A 372 25.53 28.89 33.02
C ARG A 372 25.56 27.59 32.22
N ALA A 373 25.70 27.67 30.89
CA ALA A 373 25.83 26.50 30.03
C ALA A 373 27.08 25.67 30.39
N GLU A 374 28.22 26.34 30.62
CA GLU A 374 29.46 25.69 31.06
C GLU A 374 29.32 25.04 32.44
N GLN A 375 28.66 25.71 33.39
CA GLN A 375 28.35 25.12 34.70
C GLN A 375 27.48 23.87 34.59
N VAL A 376 26.43 23.92 33.77
CA VAL A 376 25.53 22.78 33.55
C VAL A 376 26.26 21.62 32.88
N LEU A 377 27.18 21.89 31.94
CA LEU A 377 27.98 20.84 31.31
C LEU A 377 28.99 20.20 32.28
N ALA A 378 29.52 20.99 33.22
CA ALA A 378 30.52 20.51 34.18
C ALA A 378 29.90 19.73 35.34
N ALA A 379 28.83 20.24 35.95
CA ALA A 379 28.25 19.70 37.18
C ALA A 379 26.81 19.18 37.02
N GLY A 380 26.24 19.27 35.83
CA GLY A 380 24.85 18.92 35.59
C GLY A 380 23.86 19.96 36.11
N VAL A 381 22.59 19.58 36.13
CA VAL A 381 21.50 20.38 36.70
C VAL A 381 21.25 19.95 38.14
N GLY A 382 21.19 20.90 39.08
CA GLY A 382 20.95 20.65 40.49
C GLY A 382 19.52 20.16 40.80
N ASP A 383 18.50 21.01 40.58
CA ASP A 383 17.09 20.64 40.82
C ASP A 383 16.35 20.39 39.50
N ALA A 384 15.84 19.16 39.34
CA ALA A 384 15.05 18.74 38.19
C ALA A 384 13.67 19.43 38.13
N ALA A 385 13.14 19.87 39.28
CA ALA A 385 11.81 20.46 39.36
C ALA A 385 11.73 21.86 38.73
N SER A 386 12.83 22.63 38.76
CA SER A 386 12.88 23.98 38.17
C SER A 386 13.15 24.01 36.66
N ILE A 387 13.48 22.87 36.04
CA ILE A 387 13.80 22.79 34.61
C ILE A 387 12.63 22.15 33.85
N GLN A 388 12.11 22.89 32.87
CA GLN A 388 10.99 22.46 32.02
C GLN A 388 11.43 21.80 30.70
N GLY A 389 12.72 21.82 30.35
CA GLY A 389 13.27 21.29 29.09
C GLY A 389 14.05 19.98 29.21
N ASP A 390 14.64 19.52 28.11
CA ASP A 390 15.40 18.26 28.04
C ASP A 390 16.66 18.27 28.91
N GLU A 391 17.09 19.44 29.39
CA GLU A 391 18.27 19.59 30.23
C GLU A 391 18.12 18.84 31.57
N ARG A 392 16.90 18.43 31.94
CA ARG A 392 16.64 17.48 33.04
C ARG A 392 17.38 16.14 32.87
N MET A 393 17.71 15.74 31.64
CA MET A 393 18.51 14.54 31.38
C MET A 393 19.93 14.64 31.97
N LEU A 394 20.39 15.86 32.21
CA LEU A 394 21.70 16.20 32.76
C LEU A 394 21.70 16.30 34.30
N VAL A 395 20.65 15.85 34.98
CA VAL A 395 20.67 15.73 36.45
C VAL A 395 21.64 14.63 36.85
N GLY A 396 22.57 14.92 37.77
CA GLY A 396 23.62 13.98 38.18
C GLY A 396 24.65 13.66 37.09
N LEU A 397 24.97 14.64 36.25
CA LEU A 397 25.91 14.51 35.12
C LEU A 397 27.36 14.24 35.56
N ASP A 398 27.72 14.66 36.77
CA ASP A 398 29.05 14.51 37.37
C ASP A 398 29.39 13.07 37.84
N GLY A 399 28.44 12.14 37.69
CA GLY A 399 28.61 10.73 38.04
C GLY A 399 29.24 9.85 36.94
N ALA A 400 29.36 8.55 37.23
CA ALA A 400 29.96 7.55 36.33
C ALA A 400 29.25 7.40 34.97
N ASP A 401 27.98 7.82 34.87
CA ASP A 401 27.14 7.73 33.65
C ASP A 401 27.21 8.99 32.76
N ARG A 402 28.20 9.87 32.95
CA ARG A 402 28.31 11.15 32.24
C ARG A 402 28.16 11.02 30.72
N ASP A 403 28.97 10.15 30.11
CA ASP A 403 28.99 9.95 28.66
C ASP A 403 27.63 9.48 28.14
N ARG A 404 26.99 8.54 28.84
CA ARG A 404 25.64 8.02 28.53
C ARG A 404 24.60 9.14 28.55
N ARG A 405 24.60 9.98 29.59
CA ARG A 405 23.68 11.11 29.74
C ARG A 405 23.86 12.15 28.64
N LEU A 406 25.11 12.48 28.30
CA LEU A 406 25.40 13.41 27.21
C LEU A 406 25.01 12.86 25.85
N LEU A 407 25.32 11.59 25.55
CA LEU A 407 24.88 10.93 24.31
C LEU A 407 23.35 10.94 24.19
N THR A 408 22.64 10.69 25.29
CA THR A 408 21.17 10.74 25.32
C THR A 408 20.66 12.16 25.05
N TYR A 409 21.21 13.16 25.72
CA TYR A 409 20.83 14.57 25.55
C TYR A 409 21.11 15.08 24.14
N VAL A 410 22.35 14.91 23.66
CA VAL A 410 22.74 15.32 22.29
C VAL A 410 21.93 14.55 21.25
N GLY A 411 21.69 13.26 21.45
CA GLY A 411 20.88 12.43 20.56
C GLY A 411 19.46 12.96 20.41
N LYS A 412 18.81 13.30 21.54
CA LYS A 412 17.49 13.92 21.52
C LYS A 412 17.50 15.27 20.81
N LYS A 413 18.49 16.12 21.11
CA LYS A 413 18.61 17.44 20.46
C LYS A 413 18.87 17.33 18.95
N THR A 414 19.68 16.37 18.49
CA THR A 414 19.90 16.10 17.07
C THR A 414 18.64 15.56 16.38
N ILE A 415 17.91 14.62 16.99
CA ILE A 415 16.61 14.15 16.44
C ILE A 415 15.63 15.32 16.30
N ASN A 416 15.60 16.23 17.29
CA ASN A 416 14.79 17.44 17.23
C ASN A 416 15.23 18.39 16.11
N LYS A 417 16.55 18.65 16.02
CA LYS A 417 17.18 19.49 15.00
C LYS A 417 16.81 19.04 13.58
N LEU A 418 16.78 17.73 13.34
CA LEU A 418 16.48 17.12 12.05
C LEU A 418 14.99 16.78 11.86
N ALA A 419 14.15 16.97 12.89
CA ALA A 419 12.74 16.60 12.93
C ALA A 419 12.45 15.18 12.44
N CYS A 420 13.23 14.18 12.86
CA CYS A 420 12.99 12.80 12.41
C CYS A 420 11.59 12.28 12.79
N TYR A 421 11.00 12.83 13.85
CA TYR A 421 9.64 12.51 14.30
C TYR A 421 8.53 12.99 13.35
N SER A 422 8.85 13.85 12.38
CA SER A 422 7.92 14.25 11.30
C SER A 422 7.56 13.07 10.40
N CYS A 423 8.50 12.16 10.20
CA CYS A 423 8.30 10.95 9.41
C CYS A 423 8.16 9.70 10.28
N HIS A 424 8.61 9.72 11.53
CA HIS A 424 8.61 8.54 12.41
C HIS A 424 7.82 8.77 13.69
N ASP A 425 7.25 7.71 14.26
CA ASP A 425 6.84 7.72 15.66
C ASP A 425 8.05 7.39 16.54
N ILE A 426 8.46 8.37 17.36
CA ILE A 426 9.65 8.28 18.23
C ILE A 426 9.22 8.61 19.66
N PRO A 427 9.43 7.70 20.63
CA PRO A 427 9.13 7.98 22.03
C PRO A 427 9.79 9.28 22.52
N GLY A 428 8.99 10.12 23.19
CA GLY A 428 9.41 11.42 23.70
C GLY A 428 9.31 12.58 22.71
N PHE A 429 8.69 12.35 21.53
CA PHE A 429 8.44 13.35 20.48
C PHE A 429 6.98 13.38 20.00
N GLU A 430 6.04 12.92 20.82
CA GLU A 430 4.61 12.82 20.47
C GLU A 430 3.97 14.19 20.14
N ASP A 431 4.55 15.28 20.65
CA ASP A 431 4.16 16.68 20.45
C ASP A 431 5.10 17.46 19.51
N GLY A 432 5.99 16.75 18.80
CA GLY A 432 6.94 17.35 17.87
C GLY A 432 6.26 18.06 16.69
N LYS A 433 6.79 19.22 16.31
CA LYS A 433 6.28 20.03 15.19
C LYS A 433 7.14 19.90 13.92
N PRO A 434 6.56 20.01 12.72
CA PRO A 434 7.33 20.03 11.48
C PRO A 434 8.42 21.12 11.47
N ALA A 435 9.58 20.83 10.87
CA ALA A 435 10.71 21.76 10.81
C ALA A 435 10.78 22.60 9.52
N GLY A 436 10.11 22.18 8.45
CA GLY A 436 10.12 22.84 7.15
C GLY A 436 9.17 24.03 7.08
N ALA A 437 9.44 24.94 6.13
CA ALA A 437 8.52 26.02 5.83
C ALA A 437 7.18 25.46 5.29
N ALA A 438 6.07 26.12 5.62
CA ALA A 438 4.77 25.79 5.02
C ALA A 438 4.82 26.00 3.49
N LEU A 439 4.26 25.05 2.75
CA LEU A 439 4.27 25.06 1.28
C LEU A 439 2.92 25.41 0.65
N ALA A 440 1.85 25.53 1.45
CA ALA A 440 0.49 25.77 0.97
C ALA A 440 0.35 27.01 0.05
N ASP A 441 1.24 28.00 0.17
CA ASP A 441 1.26 29.22 -0.67
C ASP A 441 2.58 29.41 -1.45
N TRP A 442 3.37 28.36 -1.61
CA TRP A 442 4.69 28.48 -2.22
C TRP A 442 4.63 29.02 -3.66
N GLY A 443 3.62 28.61 -4.43
CA GLY A 443 3.37 29.02 -5.81
C GLY A 443 3.10 30.52 -6.01
N ARG A 444 2.98 31.31 -4.93
CA ARG A 444 2.85 32.77 -4.97
C ARG A 444 3.89 33.51 -4.13
N LYS A 445 4.83 32.79 -3.52
CA LYS A 445 5.88 33.40 -2.74
C LYS A 445 6.71 34.35 -3.61
N ASP A 446 6.80 35.60 -3.20
CA ASP A 446 7.62 36.60 -3.90
C ASP A 446 9.10 36.17 -3.87
N PRO A 447 9.81 36.15 -5.01
CA PRO A 447 11.20 35.73 -5.05
C PRO A 447 12.14 36.55 -4.14
N SER A 448 11.82 37.82 -3.85
CA SER A 448 12.58 38.64 -2.89
C SER A 448 12.53 38.11 -1.46
N ARG A 449 11.56 37.24 -1.14
CA ARG A 449 11.40 36.58 0.17
C ARG A 449 12.10 35.21 0.22
N ILE A 450 12.91 34.91 -0.78
CA ILE A 450 13.66 33.65 -0.91
C ILE A 450 15.15 33.98 -0.81
N ALA A 451 15.84 33.33 0.12
CA ALA A 451 17.28 33.48 0.28
C ALA A 451 18.01 32.58 -0.73
N PHE A 452 18.52 33.17 -1.82
CA PHE A 452 19.34 32.46 -2.82
C PHE A 452 20.79 32.27 -2.37
N GLU A 453 21.24 33.03 -1.38
CA GLU A 453 22.61 32.95 -0.84
C GLU A 453 23.67 33.08 -1.96
N GLN A 454 24.71 32.23 -1.97
CA GLN A 454 25.74 32.18 -3.01
C GLN A 454 25.57 30.97 -3.93
N VAL A 455 24.33 30.47 -4.06
CA VAL A 455 24.07 29.19 -4.71
C VAL A 455 24.28 29.24 -6.23
N SER A 456 24.05 30.40 -6.86
CA SER A 456 24.33 30.60 -8.29
C SER A 456 25.80 30.34 -8.60
N HIS A 457 26.71 30.94 -7.81
CA HIS A 457 28.16 30.72 -7.92
C HIS A 457 28.54 29.25 -7.69
N PHE A 458 27.94 28.59 -6.69
CA PHE A 458 28.17 27.16 -6.48
C PHE A 458 27.84 26.34 -7.73
N VAL A 459 26.68 26.59 -8.33
CA VAL A 459 26.21 25.84 -9.51
C VAL A 459 27.07 26.14 -10.74
N THR A 460 27.42 27.41 -11.00
CA THR A 460 28.25 27.76 -12.17
C THR A 460 29.66 27.16 -12.06
N HIS A 461 30.28 27.19 -10.88
CA HIS A 461 31.57 26.51 -10.66
C HIS A 461 31.47 24.99 -10.86
N GLN A 462 30.41 24.36 -10.34
CA GLN A 462 30.19 22.92 -10.49
C GLN A 462 30.05 22.52 -11.97
N LEU A 463 29.31 23.31 -12.76
CA LEU A 463 29.08 23.05 -14.17
C LEU A 463 30.31 23.35 -15.02
N ALA A 464 31.05 24.43 -14.73
CA ALA A 464 32.27 24.79 -15.44
C ALA A 464 33.41 23.77 -15.25
N GLY A 465 33.54 23.19 -14.04
CA GLY A 465 34.51 22.13 -13.76
C GLY A 465 34.20 20.80 -14.45
N GLY A 466 32.99 20.64 -15.00
CA GLY A 466 32.53 19.44 -15.70
C GLY A 466 33.02 19.28 -17.14
N HIS A 467 33.64 20.31 -17.74
CA HIS A 467 34.17 20.23 -19.11
C HIS A 467 35.45 19.38 -19.26
N GLY A 468 35.92 18.71 -18.19
CA GLY A 468 37.12 17.86 -18.20
C GLY A 468 36.91 16.36 -17.96
N HIS A 469 35.74 15.90 -17.52
CA HIS A 469 35.48 14.47 -17.33
C HIS A 469 34.01 14.14 -17.63
N GLY A 470 33.81 13.49 -18.79
CA GLY A 470 32.51 12.96 -19.18
C GLY A 470 31.96 12.01 -18.12
N HIS A 471 30.63 12.00 -18.02
CA HIS A 471 29.89 10.88 -17.47
C HIS A 471 30.51 9.57 -17.99
N HIS A 472 30.97 8.70 -17.08
CA HIS A 472 31.44 7.38 -17.43
C HIS A 472 30.31 6.56 -18.08
N ALA A 473 30.29 6.56 -19.41
CA ALA A 473 30.10 5.38 -20.24
C ALA A 473 31.40 5.23 -21.07
N PRO A 474 31.91 4.00 -21.32
CA PRO A 474 33.24 3.81 -21.90
C PRO A 474 33.26 3.97 -23.43
N ASN A 475 34.40 4.45 -23.93
CA ASN A 475 34.93 4.47 -25.31
C ASN A 475 34.73 5.72 -26.18
N GLY A 476 35.85 6.19 -26.76
CA GLY A 476 35.90 6.96 -28.01
C GLY A 476 36.79 8.20 -28.00
N SER A 477 38.03 8.06 -28.48
CA SER A 477 39.03 9.12 -28.67
C SER A 477 38.71 10.08 -29.82
N GLY A 478 39.00 11.38 -29.66
CA GLY A 478 39.07 12.33 -30.78
C GLY A 478 39.51 13.73 -30.35
N THR A 479 40.65 14.17 -30.87
CA THR A 479 41.33 15.45 -30.66
C THR A 479 40.79 16.56 -31.58
N HIS A 480 40.79 17.84 -31.16
CA HIS A 480 41.43 18.99 -31.85
C HIS A 480 41.07 20.35 -31.22
N ALA A 481 41.99 21.32 -31.41
CA ALA A 481 42.14 22.60 -30.74
C ALA A 481 41.98 23.82 -31.71
N GLY A 482 41.83 25.03 -31.15
CA GLY A 482 42.02 26.36 -31.79
C GLY A 482 40.95 27.37 -31.32
N ALA A 483 41.29 28.42 -30.52
CA ALA A 483 41.83 29.75 -30.93
C ALA A 483 40.78 30.58 -31.72
N ASP A 484 40.49 31.88 -31.52
CA ASP A 484 41.09 32.99 -30.78
C ASP A 484 40.17 34.25 -30.92
N HIS A 485 40.34 35.22 -30.00
CA HIS A 485 40.29 36.69 -30.15
C HIS A 485 38.98 37.55 -30.23
N ASP A 486 38.92 38.49 -29.25
CA ASP A 486 38.68 39.96 -29.28
C ASP A 486 37.31 40.52 -29.69
N ALA A 487 36.82 41.69 -29.24
CA ALA A 487 37.01 42.62 -28.11
C ALA A 487 36.02 43.81 -28.35
N ASP A 488 35.78 44.64 -27.33
CA ASP A 488 35.14 45.99 -27.33
C ASP A 488 33.59 46.06 -27.49
N ASP A 489 32.79 46.87 -26.78
CA ASP A 489 33.03 47.87 -25.73
C ASP A 489 31.68 48.24 -25.05
N ALA A 490 31.65 48.11 -23.71
CA ALA A 490 31.33 49.16 -22.73
C ALA A 490 29.95 49.90 -22.69
N ILE A 491 29.18 49.67 -21.60
CA ILE A 491 28.61 50.71 -20.69
C ILE A 491 28.39 50.10 -19.28
N ALA A 492 28.92 50.72 -18.23
CA ALA A 492 28.58 50.52 -16.80
C ALA A 492 28.55 51.91 -16.10
N PRO A 493 28.22 52.10 -14.79
CA PRO A 493 27.66 51.20 -13.75
C PRO A 493 26.57 51.88 -12.87
N GLU A 494 26.04 51.16 -11.86
CA GLU A 494 25.63 51.60 -10.50
C GLU A 494 24.52 50.65 -9.97
N LEU A 495 24.95 49.43 -9.59
CA LEU A 495 24.29 48.36 -8.78
C LEU A 495 24.76 46.94 -9.17
N ALA A 496 25.75 46.82 -10.05
CA ALA A 496 26.42 45.55 -10.31
C ALA A 496 27.42 45.25 -9.18
N TYR A 497 27.20 44.12 -8.51
CA TYR A 497 28.26 43.41 -7.79
C TYR A 497 29.51 43.39 -8.69
N LYS A 498 30.64 43.88 -8.19
CA LYS A 498 31.93 43.77 -8.88
C LYS A 498 32.17 42.28 -9.15
N ALA A 499 32.04 41.88 -10.42
CA ALA A 499 32.60 40.64 -10.92
C ALA A 499 34.11 40.70 -10.63
N THR A 500 34.57 39.84 -9.74
CA THR A 500 36.00 39.60 -9.55
C THR A 500 36.48 38.69 -10.66
N ASP A 501 37.56 39.08 -11.33
CA ASP A 501 38.25 38.30 -12.35
C ASP A 501 38.47 36.85 -11.88
N GLY A 502 37.80 35.90 -12.53
CA GLY A 502 37.82 34.47 -12.18
C GLY A 502 36.45 33.78 -12.07
N GLU A 503 35.34 34.46 -12.37
CA GLU A 503 34.03 33.82 -12.42
C GLU A 503 33.93 32.83 -13.59
N ALA A 504 33.67 31.57 -13.26
CA ALA A 504 33.41 30.56 -14.25
C ALA A 504 32.03 30.82 -14.89
N HIS A 505 32.02 31.47 -16.05
CA HIS A 505 30.80 31.71 -16.82
C HIS A 505 30.38 30.43 -17.55
N VAL A 506 29.21 29.90 -17.19
CA VAL A 506 28.56 28.81 -17.92
C VAL A 506 27.37 29.39 -18.65
N ASP A 507 27.42 29.35 -19.98
CA ASP A 507 26.30 29.75 -20.82
C ASP A 507 25.16 28.71 -20.69
N PRO A 508 23.96 29.08 -20.20
CA PRO A 508 22.84 28.16 -20.12
C PRO A 508 22.46 27.53 -21.46
N GLU A 509 22.69 28.21 -22.59
CA GLU A 509 22.40 27.69 -23.93
C GLU A 509 23.37 26.59 -24.36
N SER A 510 24.55 26.50 -23.73
CA SER A 510 25.54 25.45 -23.97
C SER A 510 25.22 24.12 -23.25
N LEU A 511 24.23 24.11 -22.36
CA LEU A 511 23.81 22.95 -21.57
C LEU A 511 22.62 22.23 -22.22
N ASP A 512 22.25 21.06 -21.69
CA ASP A 512 20.98 20.45 -22.09
C ASP A 512 19.79 21.39 -21.76
N PRO A 513 18.71 21.39 -22.56
CA PRO A 513 17.64 22.38 -22.43
C PRO A 513 17.01 22.46 -21.03
N SER A 514 16.92 21.34 -20.31
CA SER A 514 16.33 21.33 -18.96
C SER A 514 17.29 21.96 -17.95
N THR A 515 18.56 21.56 -17.95
CA THR A 515 19.58 22.17 -17.07
C THR A 515 19.78 23.65 -17.39
N GLY A 516 19.86 24.02 -18.68
CA GLY A 516 19.97 25.39 -19.13
C GLY A 516 18.80 26.27 -18.65
N TYR A 517 17.55 25.79 -18.82
CA TYR A 517 16.36 26.48 -18.32
C TYR A 517 16.44 26.73 -16.81
N PHE A 518 16.72 25.71 -16.00
CA PHE A 518 16.76 25.88 -14.55
C PHE A 518 17.94 26.72 -14.07
N LEU A 519 19.09 26.66 -14.76
CA LEU A 519 20.21 27.55 -14.50
C LEU A 519 19.82 29.01 -14.77
N GLN A 520 19.20 29.29 -15.92
CA GLN A 520 18.71 30.63 -16.24
C GLN A 520 17.73 31.13 -15.17
N LYS A 521 16.79 30.29 -14.73
CA LYS A 521 15.85 30.61 -13.65
C LYS A 521 16.54 30.84 -12.31
N LEU A 522 17.62 30.12 -12.02
CA LEU A 522 18.39 30.32 -10.81
C LEU A 522 19.15 31.65 -10.85
N LEU A 523 19.78 31.98 -11.98
CA LEU A 523 20.49 33.24 -12.20
C LEU A 523 19.52 34.45 -12.16
N GLY A 524 18.29 34.27 -12.63
CA GLY A 524 17.21 35.25 -12.50
C GLY A 524 16.58 35.35 -11.11
N HIS A 525 17.07 34.60 -10.12
CA HIS A 525 16.49 34.50 -8.78
C HIS A 525 15.00 34.12 -8.79
N GLU A 526 14.60 33.20 -9.66
CA GLU A 526 13.22 32.71 -9.76
C GLU A 526 12.99 31.44 -8.91
N ARG A 527 11.72 31.16 -8.57
CA ARG A 527 11.33 30.06 -7.66
C ARG A 527 11.68 28.70 -8.22
N GLU A 528 11.55 28.55 -9.53
CA GLU A 528 11.81 27.37 -10.32
C GLU A 528 13.28 26.96 -10.16
N GLY A 529 14.19 27.92 -10.34
CA GLY A 529 15.63 27.72 -10.13
C GLY A 529 15.96 27.38 -8.67
N PHE A 530 15.32 28.06 -7.71
CA PHE A 530 15.50 27.75 -6.29
C PHE A 530 15.08 26.31 -5.95
N LEU A 531 13.89 25.89 -6.37
CA LEU A 531 13.38 24.55 -6.08
C LEU A 531 14.23 23.47 -6.76
N TRP A 532 14.62 23.69 -8.02
CA TRP A 532 15.50 22.77 -8.76
C TRP A 532 16.78 22.50 -7.98
N GLN A 533 17.46 23.55 -7.52
CA GLN A 533 18.71 23.40 -6.79
C GLN A 533 18.49 22.88 -5.36
N LYS A 534 17.40 23.27 -4.68
CA LYS A 534 17.07 22.72 -3.35
C LYS A 534 16.78 21.22 -3.37
N LEU A 535 16.15 20.71 -4.42
CA LEU A 535 15.90 19.27 -4.55
C LEU A 535 17.15 18.49 -5.00
N ARG A 536 18.08 19.13 -5.73
CA ARG A 536 19.32 18.51 -6.21
C ARG A 536 20.41 18.45 -5.13
N ALA A 537 20.69 19.58 -4.47
CA ALA A 537 21.74 19.73 -3.48
C ALA A 537 21.30 20.70 -2.37
N PRO A 538 20.42 20.28 -1.45
CA PRO A 538 19.75 21.17 -0.49
C PRO A 538 20.69 21.97 0.39
N ARG A 539 21.83 21.38 0.78
CA ARG A 539 22.85 22.02 1.64
C ARG A 539 23.77 22.98 0.89
N SER A 540 23.78 23.01 -0.45
CA SER A 540 24.63 23.93 -1.23
C SER A 540 24.41 25.41 -0.93
N TYR A 541 23.29 25.78 -0.31
CA TYR A 541 23.01 27.15 0.14
C TYR A 541 23.87 27.60 1.34
N ASP A 542 24.64 26.69 1.94
CA ASP A 542 25.68 27.04 2.92
C ASP A 542 27.03 27.35 2.27
N TYR A 543 27.17 27.18 0.94
CA TYR A 543 28.39 27.53 0.19
C TYR A 543 28.79 28.99 0.43
N LYS A 544 30.03 29.22 0.91
CA LYS A 544 30.58 30.53 1.29
C LYS A 544 29.69 31.35 2.27
N LYS A 545 28.77 30.68 2.96
CA LYS A 545 27.89 31.27 3.99
C LYS A 545 28.05 30.59 5.34
N ALA A 546 28.46 29.33 5.37
CA ALA A 546 28.71 28.57 6.58
C ALA A 546 29.76 29.23 7.51
N GLU A 547 30.64 30.08 6.98
CA GLU A 547 31.63 30.84 7.74
C GLU A 547 31.03 31.89 8.69
N ASN A 548 29.80 32.33 8.42
CA ASN A 548 29.04 33.25 9.28
C ASN A 548 27.98 32.54 10.14
N LYS A 549 28.01 31.19 10.19
CA LYS A 549 27.02 30.38 10.91
C LYS A 549 27.71 29.48 11.92
N THR A 550 27.10 29.32 13.08
CA THR A 550 27.44 28.20 13.97
C THR A 550 27.04 26.88 13.32
N TYR A 551 27.61 25.78 13.81
CA TYR A 551 27.32 24.44 13.29
C TYR A 551 25.81 24.12 13.27
N ASN A 552 25.06 24.52 14.31
CA ASN A 552 23.62 24.24 14.41
C ASN A 552 22.73 25.15 13.55
N GLU A 553 23.24 26.27 13.05
CA GLU A 553 22.51 27.21 12.18
C GLU A 553 22.57 26.85 10.69
N ARG A 554 23.36 25.83 10.33
CA ARG A 554 23.48 25.32 8.96
C ARG A 554 22.18 24.67 8.48
N TYR A 555 21.99 24.61 7.16
CA TYR A 555 20.79 24.04 6.53
C TYR A 555 20.64 22.55 6.84
N ARG A 556 19.39 22.15 7.11
CA ARG A 556 19.06 20.82 7.65
C ARG A 556 18.24 19.93 6.70
N MET A 557 17.81 20.48 5.56
CA MET A 557 17.03 19.74 4.57
C MET A 557 17.85 18.55 4.04
N PRO A 558 17.34 17.32 4.14
CA PRO A 558 18.04 16.13 3.68
C PRO A 558 17.97 16.00 2.16
N GLN A 559 18.87 15.21 1.58
CA GLN A 559 18.89 14.92 0.15
C GLN A 559 17.99 13.72 -0.16
N PHE A 560 16.92 13.96 -0.92
CA PHE A 560 16.06 12.92 -1.46
C PHE A 560 16.65 12.33 -2.74
N PRO A 561 16.54 11.01 -2.98
CA PRO A 561 17.12 10.35 -4.15
C PRO A 561 16.25 10.52 -5.41
N PHE A 562 15.74 11.72 -5.68
CA PHE A 562 14.94 12.01 -6.86
C PHE A 562 15.81 12.04 -8.11
N ASN A 563 15.35 11.39 -9.18
CA ASN A 563 15.88 11.62 -10.53
C ASN A 563 15.38 12.98 -11.09
N GLN A 564 15.79 13.34 -12.31
CA GLN A 564 15.43 14.64 -12.91
C GLN A 564 13.93 14.81 -13.12
N GLU A 565 13.26 13.82 -13.71
CA GLU A 565 11.82 13.85 -13.97
C GLU A 565 11.00 13.94 -12.68
N GLN A 566 11.41 13.19 -11.64
CA GLN A 566 10.80 13.23 -10.32
C GLN A 566 10.96 14.60 -9.67
N ARG A 567 12.14 15.24 -9.79
CA ARG A 567 12.33 16.62 -9.30
C ARG A 567 11.38 17.58 -10.00
N GLU A 568 11.28 17.51 -11.33
CA GLU A 568 10.34 18.36 -12.09
C GLU A 568 8.88 18.13 -11.68
N ALA A 569 8.46 16.89 -11.47
CA ALA A 569 7.11 16.54 -11.03
C ALA A 569 6.81 17.11 -9.63
N VAL A 570 7.72 16.91 -8.66
CA VAL A 570 7.62 17.49 -7.31
C VAL A 570 7.57 19.01 -7.37
N MET A 571 8.42 19.64 -8.18
CA MET A 571 8.41 21.09 -8.40
C MET A 571 7.08 21.58 -8.97
N THR A 572 6.55 20.86 -9.97
CA THR A 572 5.27 21.19 -10.62
C THR A 572 4.14 21.21 -9.59
N PHE A 573 4.10 20.21 -8.69
CA PHE A 573 3.13 20.20 -7.61
C PHE A 573 3.32 21.36 -6.63
N VAL A 574 4.54 21.60 -6.17
CA VAL A 574 4.84 22.66 -5.19
C VAL A 574 4.57 24.06 -5.75
N LEU A 575 4.90 24.31 -7.03
CA LEU A 575 4.58 25.56 -7.71
C LEU A 575 3.08 25.75 -7.93
N GLY A 576 2.30 24.65 -7.97
CA GLY A 576 0.84 24.68 -8.05
C GLY A 576 0.14 24.99 -6.71
N LEU A 577 0.86 24.98 -5.58
CA LEU A 577 0.31 25.28 -4.26
C LEU A 577 0.16 26.81 -4.08
N VAL A 578 -1.05 27.30 -4.34
CA VAL A 578 -1.43 28.70 -4.15
C VAL A 578 -2.55 28.74 -3.10
N ALA A 579 -2.39 29.50 -2.02
CA ALA A 579 -3.34 29.50 -0.90
C ALA A 579 -4.64 30.28 -1.17
N GLU A 580 -4.80 30.80 -2.39
CA GLU A 580 -6.04 31.38 -2.88
C GLU A 580 -6.84 30.35 -3.67
N PRO A 581 -8.09 30.05 -3.25
CA PRO A 581 -8.93 29.13 -4.00
C PRO A 581 -9.26 29.72 -5.38
N PRO A 582 -9.38 28.88 -6.41
CA PRO A 582 -9.90 29.35 -7.69
C PRO A 582 -11.34 29.83 -7.51
N ALA A 583 -11.81 30.68 -8.43
CA ALA A 583 -13.19 31.16 -8.38
C ALA A 583 -14.18 29.96 -8.35
N PRO A 584 -15.29 30.03 -7.60
CA PRO A 584 -16.15 28.86 -7.31
C PRO A 584 -16.63 28.06 -8.53
N GLN A 585 -16.75 28.70 -9.69
CA GLN A 585 -17.13 28.06 -10.95
C GLN A 585 -16.05 27.14 -11.53
N TYR A 586 -14.78 27.31 -11.14
CA TYR A 586 -13.65 26.47 -11.55
C TYR A 586 -13.30 25.41 -10.49
N VAL A 587 -13.95 25.43 -9.33
CA VAL A 587 -13.81 24.38 -8.33
C VAL A 587 -14.57 23.15 -8.83
N HIS A 588 -13.86 22.06 -9.06
CA HIS A 588 -14.47 20.78 -9.39
C HIS A 588 -15.38 20.32 -8.24
N LYS A 589 -16.64 20.04 -8.57
CA LYS A 589 -17.67 19.52 -7.66
C LYS A 589 -18.11 18.16 -8.18
N PRO A 590 -17.46 17.06 -7.75
CA PRO A 590 -17.80 15.73 -8.24
C PRO A 590 -19.23 15.36 -7.85
N SER A 591 -19.87 14.52 -8.66
CA SER A 591 -21.13 13.88 -8.26
C SER A 591 -20.87 12.97 -7.05
N PRO A 592 -21.89 12.58 -6.26
CA PRO A 592 -21.70 11.65 -5.15
C PRO A 592 -21.02 10.33 -5.56
N ARG A 593 -21.31 9.85 -6.77
CA ARG A 593 -20.68 8.66 -7.36
C ARG A 593 -19.20 8.89 -7.64
N GLU A 594 -18.86 10.02 -8.23
CA GLU A 594 -17.47 10.35 -8.52
C GLU A 594 -16.68 10.61 -7.23
N GLN A 595 -17.28 11.24 -6.22
CA GLN A 595 -16.65 11.40 -4.91
C GLN A 595 -16.33 10.03 -4.27
N ALA A 596 -17.27 9.08 -4.32
CA ALA A 596 -17.03 7.72 -3.84
C ALA A 596 -15.89 7.01 -4.59
N ARG A 597 -15.76 7.24 -5.90
CA ARG A 597 -14.62 6.74 -6.69
C ARG A 597 -13.30 7.35 -6.20
N LEU A 598 -13.24 8.67 -6.00
CA LEU A 598 -12.03 9.35 -5.56
C LEU A 598 -11.61 8.93 -4.15
N ASP A 599 -12.57 8.84 -3.23
CA ASP A 599 -12.30 8.47 -1.83
C ASP A 599 -11.75 7.04 -1.72
N GLY A 600 -12.35 6.07 -2.42
CA GLY A 600 -11.85 4.70 -2.38
C GLY A 600 -10.59 4.47 -3.20
N LEU A 601 -10.31 5.28 -4.24
CA LEU A 601 -9.04 5.24 -4.97
C LEU A 601 -7.85 5.53 -4.04
N VAL A 602 -7.96 6.55 -3.19
CA VAL A 602 -6.94 6.89 -2.18
C VAL A 602 -6.65 5.70 -1.27
N VAL A 603 -7.70 4.98 -0.83
CA VAL A 603 -7.55 3.79 0.03
C VAL A 603 -6.92 2.63 -0.76
N ALA A 604 -7.37 2.38 -1.99
CA ALA A 604 -6.86 1.30 -2.82
C ALA A 604 -5.36 1.46 -3.14
N GLU A 605 -4.89 2.69 -3.37
CA GLU A 605 -3.47 3.04 -3.51
C GLU A 605 -2.70 2.86 -2.19
N GLN A 606 -3.25 3.37 -1.09
CA GLN A 606 -2.59 3.34 0.22
C GLN A 606 -2.25 1.91 0.66
N TYR A 607 -3.13 0.95 0.35
CA TYR A 607 -2.95 -0.46 0.71
C TYR A 607 -2.50 -1.33 -0.46
N ASN A 608 -2.11 -0.72 -1.59
CA ASN A 608 -1.59 -1.39 -2.78
C ASN A 608 -2.49 -2.53 -3.29
N CYS A 609 -3.80 -2.29 -3.34
CA CYS A 609 -4.77 -3.28 -3.82
C CYS A 609 -4.44 -3.74 -5.26
N GLY A 610 -3.95 -2.81 -6.10
CA GLY A 610 -3.50 -3.08 -7.46
C GLY A 610 -2.29 -4.02 -7.55
N GLY A 611 -1.40 -4.05 -6.55
CA GLY A 611 -0.24 -4.96 -6.56
C GLY A 611 -0.63 -6.44 -6.61
N CYS A 612 -1.80 -6.78 -6.07
CA CYS A 612 -2.38 -8.13 -6.14
C CYS A 612 -3.45 -8.24 -7.21
N HIS A 613 -4.41 -7.32 -7.23
CA HIS A 613 -5.65 -7.43 -7.99
C HIS A 613 -5.62 -6.58 -9.26
N GLN A 614 -6.18 -7.10 -10.36
CA GLN A 614 -6.51 -6.24 -11.50
C GLN A 614 -7.74 -5.39 -11.15
N LEU A 615 -7.56 -4.08 -11.02
CA LEU A 615 -8.62 -3.15 -10.66
C LEU A 615 -9.24 -2.48 -11.90
N ARG A 616 -8.47 -2.32 -12.97
CA ARG A 616 -8.92 -1.82 -14.28
C ARG A 616 -8.22 -2.56 -15.40
N MET A 617 -8.95 -3.07 -16.38
CA MET A 617 -8.33 -3.71 -17.55
C MET A 617 -7.62 -2.70 -18.45
N ASP A 618 -6.69 -3.18 -19.26
CA ASP A 618 -6.13 -2.39 -20.34
C ASP A 618 -7.21 -2.01 -21.36
N ARG A 619 -7.10 -0.80 -21.90
CA ARG A 619 -7.92 -0.34 -23.01
C ARG A 619 -7.02 -0.07 -24.21
N TRP A 620 -7.39 -0.62 -25.35
CA TRP A 620 -6.67 -0.51 -26.61
C TRP A 620 -7.58 0.12 -27.64
N ASP A 621 -7.30 1.36 -28.02
CA ASP A 621 -7.95 2.00 -29.16
C ASP A 621 -7.13 1.64 -30.39
N ILE A 622 -7.57 0.69 -31.22
CA ILE A 622 -6.84 0.21 -32.39
C ILE A 622 -7.33 0.86 -33.69
N ARG A 623 -6.46 0.93 -34.70
CA ARG A 623 -6.82 1.37 -36.05
C ARG A 623 -6.44 0.32 -37.09
N TYR A 624 -7.41 -0.32 -37.71
CA TYR A 624 -7.22 -1.52 -38.52
C TYR A 624 -7.82 -1.37 -39.91
N LYS A 625 -7.37 -2.19 -40.87
CA LYS A 625 -8.00 -2.24 -42.20
C LYS A 625 -9.38 -2.90 -42.07
N PRO A 626 -10.42 -2.43 -42.78
CA PRO A 626 -11.72 -3.09 -42.76
C PRO A 626 -11.60 -4.60 -42.99
N GLU A 627 -12.36 -5.41 -42.25
CA GLU A 627 -12.45 -6.88 -42.41
C GLU A 627 -11.16 -7.65 -42.03
N SER A 628 -10.10 -6.96 -41.60
CA SER A 628 -8.83 -7.61 -41.22
C SER A 628 -8.85 -8.31 -39.85
N LEU A 629 -9.93 -8.17 -39.07
CA LEU A 629 -10.07 -8.76 -37.74
C LEU A 629 -11.04 -9.97 -37.72
N GLY A 630 -11.22 -10.60 -38.88
CA GLY A 630 -12.06 -11.77 -39.08
C GLY A 630 -13.56 -11.49 -38.95
N GLU A 631 -14.36 -12.54 -39.09
CA GLU A 631 -15.81 -12.50 -38.88
C GLU A 631 -16.16 -12.73 -37.39
N PRO A 632 -17.24 -12.12 -36.85
CA PRO A 632 -17.73 -12.47 -35.53
C PRO A 632 -18.15 -13.94 -35.49
N PRO A 633 -17.79 -14.71 -34.45
CA PRO A 633 -18.32 -16.06 -34.30
C PRO A 633 -19.84 -16.01 -34.09
N ALA A 634 -20.58 -16.93 -34.72
CA ALA A 634 -21.99 -17.12 -34.42
C ALA A 634 -22.13 -17.61 -32.98
N PHE A 635 -22.83 -16.86 -32.15
CA PHE A 635 -22.97 -17.18 -30.73
C PHE A 635 -24.46 -17.21 -30.35
N ALA A 636 -24.94 -18.36 -29.90
CA ALA A 636 -26.27 -18.53 -29.34
C ALA A 636 -26.17 -18.39 -27.82
N ASP A 637 -26.63 -17.27 -27.29
CA ASP A 637 -26.65 -16.98 -25.85
C ASP A 637 -28.03 -16.50 -25.41
N TYR A 638 -28.22 -16.41 -24.11
CA TYR A 638 -29.42 -15.86 -23.53
C TYR A 638 -29.65 -14.41 -23.98
N PRO A 639 -30.87 -14.01 -24.38
CA PRO A 639 -31.17 -12.65 -24.86
C PRO A 639 -30.74 -11.55 -23.89
N PHE A 640 -30.86 -11.77 -22.58
CA PHE A 640 -30.46 -10.80 -21.55
C PHE A 640 -28.93 -10.62 -21.41
N LEU A 641 -28.12 -11.51 -21.99
CA LEU A 641 -26.65 -11.39 -22.06
C LEU A 641 -26.16 -10.78 -23.38
N SER A 642 -27.09 -10.41 -24.27
CA SER A 642 -26.76 -9.85 -25.58
C SER A 642 -25.98 -8.54 -25.41
N PRO A 643 -24.95 -8.31 -26.23
CA PRO A 643 -24.29 -7.02 -26.28
C PRO A 643 -25.25 -5.94 -26.76
N HIS A 644 -25.28 -4.80 -26.08
CA HIS A 644 -26.12 -3.65 -26.44
C HIS A 644 -25.23 -2.50 -26.92
N PHE A 645 -25.35 -2.15 -28.21
CA PHE A 645 -24.67 -1.01 -28.82
C PHE A 645 -25.69 -0.09 -29.47
N THR A 646 -25.49 1.22 -29.36
CA THR A 646 -26.38 2.20 -30.01
C THR A 646 -26.15 2.21 -31.52
N PRO A 647 -27.16 2.62 -32.33
CA PRO A 647 -26.97 2.80 -33.77
C PRO A 647 -25.78 3.71 -34.13
N ASP A 648 -25.53 4.74 -33.32
CA ASP A 648 -24.41 5.66 -33.50
C ASP A 648 -23.06 4.98 -33.25
N GLN A 649 -22.96 4.09 -32.25
CA GLN A 649 -21.75 3.29 -32.02
C GLN A 649 -21.48 2.36 -33.19
N VAL A 650 -22.52 1.68 -33.69
CA VAL A 650 -22.42 0.80 -34.88
C VAL A 650 -21.95 1.59 -36.10
N SER A 651 -22.60 2.72 -36.39
CA SER A 651 -22.20 3.61 -37.49
C SER A 651 -20.76 4.10 -37.34
N SER A 652 -20.35 4.49 -36.13
CA SER A 652 -19.00 4.97 -35.84
C SER A 652 -17.94 3.89 -36.05
N SER A 653 -18.23 2.62 -35.73
CA SER A 653 -17.29 1.52 -35.95
C SER A 653 -17.06 1.18 -37.43
N LEU A 654 -18.00 1.56 -38.31
CA LEU A 654 -17.91 1.35 -39.76
C LEU A 654 -17.18 2.49 -40.46
N ALA A 655 -17.05 3.65 -39.81
CA ALA A 655 -16.39 4.82 -40.36
C ALA A 655 -14.87 4.59 -40.53
N THR A 656 -14.34 5.04 -41.65
CA THR A 656 -12.91 4.98 -41.96
C THR A 656 -12.25 6.35 -41.79
N ASP A 657 -11.00 6.34 -41.35
CA ASP A 657 -10.16 7.53 -41.33
C ASP A 657 -9.58 7.84 -42.72
N ARG A 658 -8.76 8.90 -42.82
CA ARG A 658 -8.12 9.31 -44.08
C ARG A 658 -7.15 8.27 -44.66
N GLN A 659 -6.69 7.32 -43.85
CA GLN A 659 -5.83 6.21 -44.27
C GLN A 659 -6.65 4.96 -44.63
N GLY A 660 -7.98 5.06 -44.62
CA GLY A 660 -8.89 3.95 -44.90
C GLY A 660 -9.01 2.95 -43.75
N ARG A 661 -8.58 3.29 -42.53
CA ARG A 661 -8.63 2.41 -41.35
C ARG A 661 -9.89 2.66 -40.52
N ARG A 662 -10.50 1.60 -40.00
CA ARG A 662 -11.58 1.65 -38.99
C ARG A 662 -11.00 1.71 -37.58
N LYS A 663 -11.81 2.16 -36.63
CA LYS A 663 -11.46 2.21 -35.21
C LYS A 663 -12.25 1.18 -34.41
N ALA A 664 -11.59 0.53 -33.46
CA ALA A 664 -12.24 -0.27 -32.43
C ALA A 664 -11.58 0.01 -31.07
N THR A 665 -12.35 -0.16 -29.99
CA THR A 665 -11.85 -0.10 -28.62
C THR A 665 -11.98 -1.48 -28.01
N LEU A 666 -10.85 -2.05 -27.59
CA LEU A 666 -10.78 -3.34 -26.93
C LEU A 666 -10.46 -3.10 -25.45
N VAL A 667 -11.31 -3.60 -24.56
CA VAL A 667 -11.04 -3.58 -23.11
C VAL A 667 -10.84 -5.03 -22.67
N GLY A 668 -9.64 -5.32 -22.19
CA GLY A 668 -9.25 -6.68 -21.87
C GLY A 668 -7.75 -6.83 -21.72
N MET A 669 -7.26 -8.04 -21.91
CA MET A 669 -5.85 -8.37 -21.68
C MET A 669 -5.30 -9.18 -22.86
N PRO A 670 -4.06 -8.94 -23.28
CA PRO A 670 -3.34 -9.87 -24.14
C PRO A 670 -3.29 -11.27 -23.51
N THR A 671 -3.40 -12.32 -24.31
CA THR A 671 -3.15 -13.68 -23.81
C THR A 671 -1.71 -13.76 -23.32
N LEU A 672 -1.50 -14.38 -22.16
CA LEU A 672 -0.16 -14.54 -21.60
C LEU A 672 0.41 -15.88 -22.00
N ASP A 673 1.70 -15.88 -22.33
CA ASP A 673 2.46 -17.10 -22.54
C ASP A 673 2.58 -17.87 -21.21
N PRO A 674 2.27 -19.18 -21.20
CA PRO A 674 2.19 -19.98 -19.98
C PRO A 674 3.56 -20.30 -19.34
N VAL A 675 4.66 -20.02 -20.03
CA VAL A 675 6.03 -20.28 -19.56
C VAL A 675 6.68 -19.01 -19.05
N THR A 676 6.52 -17.91 -19.79
CA THR A 676 7.18 -16.63 -19.50
C THR A 676 6.29 -15.66 -18.73
N GLY A 677 4.96 -15.84 -18.77
CA GLY A 677 3.99 -14.88 -18.21
C GLY A 677 3.91 -13.55 -18.97
N LYS A 678 4.64 -13.40 -20.08
CA LYS A 678 4.61 -12.21 -20.94
C LYS A 678 3.46 -12.30 -21.95
N PRO A 679 3.00 -11.17 -22.51
CA PRO A 679 2.04 -11.22 -23.61
C PRO A 679 2.54 -12.08 -24.78
N GLN A 680 1.72 -13.04 -25.19
CA GLN A 680 2.01 -13.95 -26.29
C GLN A 680 1.93 -13.21 -27.64
N LEU A 681 2.87 -13.53 -28.52
CA LEU A 681 2.87 -13.11 -29.92
C LEU A 681 2.54 -14.31 -30.81
N VAL A 682 1.70 -14.09 -31.81
CA VAL A 682 1.25 -15.12 -32.74
C VAL A 682 1.36 -14.62 -34.18
N ASP A 683 1.39 -15.54 -35.14
CA ASP A 683 1.27 -15.21 -36.56
C ASP A 683 -0.20 -14.93 -36.95
N GLU A 684 -0.46 -14.78 -38.26
CA GLU A 684 -1.81 -14.53 -38.77
C GLU A 684 -2.79 -15.70 -38.56
N ASP A 685 -2.28 -16.92 -38.41
CA ASP A 685 -3.05 -18.13 -38.13
C ASP A 685 -3.26 -18.37 -36.61
N GLY A 686 -2.68 -17.52 -35.76
CA GLY A 686 -2.77 -17.64 -34.31
C GLY A 686 -1.76 -18.64 -33.72
N VAL A 687 -0.76 -19.06 -34.49
CA VAL A 687 0.31 -19.94 -34.02
C VAL A 687 1.36 -19.10 -33.28
N PRO A 688 1.84 -19.52 -32.09
CA PRO A 688 2.86 -18.79 -31.35
C PRO A 688 4.15 -18.61 -32.16
N ILE A 689 4.65 -17.37 -32.23
CA ILE A 689 5.90 -17.05 -32.95
C ILE A 689 7.10 -17.43 -32.08
N GLU A 690 8.07 -18.14 -32.68
CA GLU A 690 9.32 -18.52 -32.02
C GLU A 690 10.29 -17.34 -31.87
N GLU A 691 11.13 -17.38 -30.84
CA GLU A 691 12.11 -16.33 -30.57
C GLU A 691 13.16 -16.26 -31.70
N GLY A 692 13.20 -15.12 -32.41
CA GLY A 692 14.12 -14.89 -33.52
C GLY A 692 13.49 -15.02 -34.92
N ASP A 693 12.22 -15.41 -35.02
CA ASP A 693 11.47 -15.34 -36.28
C ASP A 693 11.17 -13.87 -36.64
N THR A 694 11.76 -13.41 -37.74
CA THR A 694 11.56 -12.07 -38.31
C THR A 694 10.71 -12.07 -39.57
N GLU A 695 10.29 -13.24 -40.05
CA GLU A 695 9.54 -13.40 -41.30
C GLU A 695 8.03 -13.36 -41.06
N SER A 696 7.57 -13.84 -39.89
CA SER A 696 6.15 -13.86 -39.54
C SER A 696 5.57 -12.46 -39.24
N VAL A 697 4.36 -12.21 -39.73
CA VAL A 697 3.62 -10.99 -39.40
C VAL A 697 3.07 -11.11 -37.99
N VAL A 698 3.58 -10.27 -37.10
CA VAL A 698 3.25 -10.31 -35.67
C VAL A 698 1.81 -9.85 -35.41
N HIS A 699 1.06 -10.71 -34.74
CA HIS A 699 -0.26 -10.47 -34.19
C HIS A 699 -0.26 -10.71 -32.68
N ARG A 700 -1.32 -10.22 -32.03
CA ARG A 700 -1.53 -10.38 -30.60
C ARG A 700 -2.96 -10.86 -30.32
N PRO A 701 -3.14 -12.00 -29.63
CA PRO A 701 -4.46 -12.48 -29.24
C PRO A 701 -4.94 -11.76 -27.97
N PHE A 702 -6.16 -11.21 -28.03
CA PHE A 702 -6.80 -10.49 -26.93
C PHE A 702 -7.98 -11.27 -26.35
N THR A 703 -7.97 -11.43 -25.03
CA THR A 703 -9.13 -11.86 -24.26
C THR A 703 -9.92 -10.64 -23.83
N LEU A 704 -11.14 -10.51 -24.35
CA LEU A 704 -12.03 -9.38 -24.04
C LEU A 704 -12.65 -9.52 -22.64
N TRP A 705 -12.75 -8.40 -21.95
CA TRP A 705 -13.42 -8.22 -20.65
C TRP A 705 -14.60 -7.26 -20.71
N GLN A 706 -14.73 -6.54 -21.83
CA GLN A 706 -15.91 -5.81 -22.22
C GLN A 706 -16.22 -6.16 -23.67
N ASP A 707 -17.51 -6.24 -24.01
CA ASP A 707 -17.92 -6.45 -25.40
C ASP A 707 -17.37 -5.29 -26.25
N ALA A 708 -16.80 -5.63 -27.40
CA ALA A 708 -16.21 -4.68 -28.33
C ALA A 708 -17.00 -4.63 -29.63
N LEU A 709 -16.89 -3.53 -30.38
CA LEU A 709 -17.54 -3.38 -31.67
C LEU A 709 -16.46 -3.35 -32.76
N VAL A 710 -16.52 -4.29 -33.69
CA VAL A 710 -15.57 -4.47 -34.78
C VAL A 710 -16.35 -4.63 -36.06
N ASP A 711 -16.10 -3.76 -37.05
CA ASP A 711 -16.79 -3.77 -38.34
C ASP A 711 -18.33 -3.78 -38.23
N GLY A 712 -18.89 -3.03 -37.27
CA GLY A 712 -20.33 -2.97 -37.02
C GLY A 712 -20.91 -4.19 -36.30
N ALA A 713 -20.10 -5.22 -36.04
CA ALA A 713 -20.52 -6.44 -35.37
C ALA A 713 -19.95 -6.56 -33.96
N PRO A 714 -20.74 -7.05 -32.98
CA PRO A 714 -20.26 -7.24 -31.63
C PRO A 714 -19.24 -8.38 -31.55
N ARG A 715 -18.19 -8.16 -30.77
CA ARG A 715 -17.25 -9.16 -30.27
C ARG A 715 -17.50 -9.35 -28.79
N THR A 716 -17.88 -10.56 -28.41
CA THR A 716 -18.39 -10.85 -27.08
C THR A 716 -17.28 -11.31 -26.12
N VAL A 717 -17.31 -10.82 -24.88
CA VAL A 717 -16.59 -11.39 -23.73
C VAL A 717 -16.87 -12.90 -23.63
N GLY A 718 -15.83 -13.71 -23.40
CA GLY A 718 -15.94 -15.17 -23.34
C GLY A 718 -16.07 -15.88 -24.70
N GLY A 719 -16.09 -15.13 -25.80
CA GLY A 719 -15.95 -15.66 -27.16
C GLY A 719 -14.50 -16.03 -27.51
N GLN A 720 -14.25 -16.31 -28.79
CA GLN A 720 -12.89 -16.56 -29.28
C GLN A 720 -12.00 -15.33 -29.09
N ASN A 721 -10.74 -15.54 -28.71
CA ASN A 721 -9.76 -14.46 -28.59
C ASN A 721 -9.62 -13.70 -29.92
N LEU A 722 -9.61 -12.37 -29.85
CA LEU A 722 -9.47 -11.52 -31.02
C LEU A 722 -7.98 -11.41 -31.39
N ILE A 723 -7.60 -11.92 -32.55
CA ILE A 723 -6.22 -11.81 -33.06
C ILE A 723 -6.08 -10.45 -33.74
N VAL A 724 -5.23 -9.58 -33.18
CA VAL A 724 -5.08 -8.20 -33.65
C VAL A 724 -3.69 -8.01 -34.25
N PRO A 725 -3.57 -7.52 -35.49
CA PRO A 725 -2.28 -7.19 -36.11
C PRO A 725 -1.51 -6.15 -35.31
N GLN A 726 -0.19 -6.31 -35.20
CA GLN A 726 0.65 -5.36 -34.48
C GLN A 726 0.65 -3.97 -35.12
N ASP A 727 0.44 -3.85 -36.44
CA ASP A 727 0.30 -2.56 -37.12
C ASP A 727 -0.97 -1.81 -36.68
N ALA A 728 -2.05 -2.54 -36.40
CA ALA A 728 -3.31 -1.97 -35.92
C ALA A 728 -3.20 -1.43 -34.49
N ILE A 729 -2.41 -2.10 -33.65
CA ILE A 729 -2.07 -1.65 -32.30
C ILE A 729 -1.20 -0.39 -32.39
N ALA A 730 -0.16 -0.40 -33.23
CA ALA A 730 0.78 0.72 -33.38
C ALA A 730 0.12 1.97 -33.98
N ALA A 731 -0.89 1.81 -34.84
CA ALA A 731 -1.68 2.93 -35.37
C ALA A 731 -2.71 3.49 -34.36
N GLY A 732 -2.85 2.82 -33.23
CA GLY A 732 -3.78 3.10 -32.16
C GLY A 732 -3.18 3.83 -30.96
N HIS A 733 -3.81 3.64 -29.80
CA HIS A 733 -3.32 4.10 -28.51
C HIS A 733 -3.65 3.06 -27.43
N HIS A 734 -2.68 2.76 -26.58
CA HIS A 734 -2.82 1.85 -25.44
C HIS A 734 -2.93 2.66 -24.16
N TYR A 735 -4.03 2.46 -23.43
CA TYR A 735 -4.22 2.97 -22.08
C TYR A 735 -3.97 1.82 -21.09
N PRO A 736 -2.88 1.87 -20.32
CA PRO A 736 -2.55 0.81 -19.37
C PRO A 736 -3.66 0.55 -18.35
N GLY A 737 -3.89 -0.73 -18.11
CA GLY A 737 -4.69 -1.17 -16.97
C GLY A 737 -4.06 -0.77 -15.64
N TRP A 738 -4.78 -1.00 -14.55
CA TRP A 738 -4.27 -0.80 -13.20
C TRP A 738 -4.31 -2.09 -12.40
N GLY A 739 -3.13 -2.51 -11.94
CA GLY A 739 -2.92 -3.65 -11.06
C GLY A 739 -2.75 -4.99 -11.76
N GLY A 740 -2.81 -6.07 -10.98
CA GLY A 740 -2.68 -7.46 -11.42
C GLY A 740 -1.23 -7.99 -11.46
N ASP A 741 -0.26 -7.23 -10.96
CA ASP A 741 1.17 -7.52 -11.14
C ASP A 741 1.58 -8.86 -10.52
N LEU A 742 1.16 -9.12 -9.27
CA LEU A 742 1.41 -10.41 -8.64
C LEU A 742 0.72 -11.55 -9.39
N ALA A 743 -0.50 -11.35 -9.89
CA ALA A 743 -1.22 -12.38 -10.64
C ALA A 743 -0.44 -12.76 -11.91
N ARG A 744 0.06 -11.78 -12.67
CA ARG A 744 0.92 -12.02 -13.84
C ARG A 744 2.23 -12.72 -13.47
N LEU A 745 2.89 -12.29 -12.39
CA LEU A 745 4.13 -12.91 -11.90
C LEU A 745 3.92 -14.39 -11.52
N LEU A 746 2.79 -14.69 -10.87
CA LEU A 746 2.46 -16.04 -10.42
C LEU A 746 1.91 -16.95 -11.52
N PHE A 747 1.40 -16.40 -12.63
CA PHE A 747 0.77 -17.18 -13.71
C PHE A 747 1.65 -18.34 -14.22
N PRO A 748 2.90 -18.13 -14.69
CA PRO A 748 3.75 -19.24 -15.11
C PRO A 748 4.16 -20.16 -13.95
N VAL A 749 4.30 -19.60 -12.74
CA VAL A 749 4.73 -20.35 -11.54
C VAL A 749 3.70 -21.42 -11.16
N VAL A 750 2.42 -21.04 -11.08
CA VAL A 750 1.38 -21.99 -10.64
C VAL A 750 1.08 -23.04 -11.70
N ILE A 751 1.27 -22.73 -12.98
CA ILE A 751 1.18 -23.71 -14.08
C ILE A 751 2.31 -24.73 -13.96
N ALA A 752 3.55 -24.25 -13.77
CA ALA A 752 4.71 -25.13 -13.62
C ALA A 752 4.59 -26.05 -12.40
N ASP A 753 4.08 -25.52 -11.27
CA ASP A 753 3.82 -26.31 -10.06
C ASP A 753 2.75 -27.39 -10.33
N GLU A 754 1.63 -27.04 -10.95
CA GLU A 754 0.56 -28.02 -11.22
C GLU A 754 0.99 -29.08 -12.24
N LYS A 755 1.80 -28.73 -13.26
CA LYS A 755 2.32 -29.69 -14.25
C LYS A 755 3.09 -30.85 -13.62
N GLN A 756 3.69 -30.65 -12.44
CA GLN A 756 4.39 -31.72 -11.71
C GLN A 756 3.44 -32.80 -11.18
N VAL A 757 2.18 -32.44 -10.94
CA VAL A 757 1.13 -33.32 -10.39
C VAL A 757 0.15 -33.77 -11.49
N ASN A 758 -0.22 -32.86 -12.38
CA ASN A 758 -1.14 -33.06 -13.49
C ASN A 758 -0.52 -32.56 -14.81
N PRO A 759 0.08 -33.45 -15.62
CA PRO A 759 0.66 -33.09 -16.91
C PRO A 759 -0.33 -32.49 -17.91
N ASN A 760 -1.64 -32.69 -17.71
CA ASN A 760 -2.72 -32.23 -18.60
C ASN A 760 -3.37 -30.91 -18.13
N VAL A 761 -2.73 -30.17 -17.23
CA VAL A 761 -3.22 -28.86 -16.78
C VAL A 761 -3.40 -27.91 -17.98
N LYS A 762 -4.57 -27.28 -18.05
CA LYS A 762 -4.83 -26.22 -19.01
C LYS A 762 -4.34 -24.89 -18.42
N PRO A 763 -3.48 -24.14 -19.11
CA PRO A 763 -3.00 -22.85 -18.62
C PRO A 763 -4.09 -21.88 -18.18
N ASP A 764 -5.23 -21.87 -18.88
CA ASP A 764 -6.35 -20.96 -18.56
C ASP A 764 -6.93 -21.20 -17.16
N ASP A 765 -6.88 -22.44 -16.65
CA ASP A 765 -7.36 -22.77 -15.31
C ASP A 765 -6.54 -22.08 -14.21
N ALA A 766 -5.29 -21.69 -14.51
CA ALA A 766 -4.39 -21.05 -13.56
C ALA A 766 -4.95 -19.75 -12.99
N TRP A 767 -5.69 -18.97 -13.78
CA TRP A 767 -6.35 -17.75 -13.32
C TRP A 767 -7.33 -18.00 -12.17
N GLY A 768 -7.89 -19.20 -12.08
CA GLY A 768 -8.72 -19.64 -10.95
C GLY A 768 -7.95 -19.73 -9.62
N TRP A 769 -6.62 -19.83 -9.66
CA TRP A 769 -5.74 -20.02 -8.50
C TRP A 769 -5.02 -18.74 -8.04
N LEU A 770 -5.01 -17.72 -8.90
CA LEU A 770 -4.33 -16.44 -8.71
C LEU A 770 -5.20 -15.41 -7.98
N PRO A 771 -4.67 -14.27 -7.49
CA PRO A 771 -5.49 -13.15 -7.05
C PRO A 771 -6.56 -12.81 -8.10
N PRO A 772 -7.83 -12.66 -7.71
CA PRO A 772 -8.89 -12.43 -8.67
C PRO A 772 -8.83 -10.98 -9.19
N PRO A 773 -9.08 -10.73 -10.48
CA PRO A 773 -9.51 -9.42 -10.96
C PRO A 773 -10.75 -8.95 -10.20
N LEU A 774 -10.77 -7.67 -9.85
CA LEU A 774 -11.89 -7.01 -9.15
C LEU A 774 -12.68 -6.08 -10.07
N VAL A 775 -12.51 -6.24 -11.38
CA VAL A 775 -13.33 -5.57 -12.39
C VAL A 775 -14.74 -6.16 -12.33
N GLY A 776 -15.77 -5.31 -12.17
CA GLY A 776 -17.14 -5.75 -11.98
C GLY A 776 -17.49 -6.17 -10.54
N GLU A 777 -16.58 -6.02 -9.57
CA GLU A 777 -16.81 -6.47 -8.19
C GLU A 777 -18.03 -5.78 -7.54
N GLY A 778 -18.27 -4.50 -7.83
CA GLY A 778 -19.41 -3.73 -7.31
C GLY A 778 -20.76 -4.24 -7.80
N LYS A 779 -20.83 -4.83 -9.00
CA LYS A 779 -22.02 -5.51 -9.53
C LYS A 779 -22.13 -6.97 -9.09
N LYS A 780 -21.02 -7.55 -8.63
CA LYS A 780 -20.91 -8.98 -8.31
C LYS A 780 -21.31 -9.30 -6.87
N VAL A 781 -20.80 -8.53 -5.91
CA VAL A 781 -20.94 -8.86 -4.48
C VAL A 781 -21.89 -7.93 -3.75
N GLN A 782 -22.49 -8.42 -2.67
CA GLN A 782 -23.29 -7.62 -1.75
C GLN A 782 -22.41 -6.69 -0.93
N SER A 783 -22.82 -5.43 -0.80
CA SER A 783 -22.04 -4.39 -0.12
C SER A 783 -21.76 -4.73 1.36
N ALA A 784 -22.76 -5.27 2.07
CA ALA A 784 -22.61 -5.66 3.47
C ALA A 784 -21.62 -6.82 3.67
N TRP A 785 -21.59 -7.77 2.72
CA TRP A 785 -20.62 -8.86 2.75
C TRP A 785 -19.21 -8.36 2.45
N LEU A 786 -19.03 -7.53 1.42
CA LEU A 786 -17.72 -7.02 1.05
C LEU A 786 -17.11 -6.19 2.19
N HIS A 787 -17.92 -5.34 2.84
CA HIS A 787 -17.48 -4.59 4.02
C HIS A 787 -16.95 -5.52 5.13
N LYS A 788 -17.73 -6.53 5.52
CA LYS A 788 -17.33 -7.53 6.53
C LYS A 788 -16.08 -8.33 6.12
N PHE A 789 -16.00 -8.70 4.84
CA PHE A 789 -14.88 -9.45 4.28
C PHE A 789 -13.58 -8.64 4.31
N LEU A 790 -13.62 -7.35 3.96
CA LEU A 790 -12.45 -6.46 4.04
C LEU A 790 -11.93 -6.33 5.48
N LEU A 791 -12.83 -6.26 6.46
CA LEU A 791 -12.45 -6.19 7.89
C LEU A 791 -11.84 -7.51 8.39
N ASN A 792 -12.39 -8.66 7.97
CA ASN A 792 -11.95 -9.99 8.40
C ASN A 792 -12.01 -10.99 7.23
N PRO A 793 -10.97 -11.03 6.39
CA PRO A 793 -10.94 -11.91 5.24
C PRO A 793 -10.85 -13.39 5.66
N HIS A 794 -11.52 -14.25 4.92
CA HIS A 794 -11.53 -15.71 5.12
C HIS A 794 -11.42 -16.45 3.77
N PRO A 795 -11.09 -17.75 3.74
CA PRO A 795 -10.94 -18.48 2.48
C PRO A 795 -12.27 -18.54 1.70
N ILE A 796 -12.23 -18.17 0.41
CA ILE A 796 -13.39 -18.26 -0.51
C ILE A 796 -13.16 -19.35 -1.56
N ARG A 797 -11.96 -19.39 -2.16
CA ARG A 797 -11.59 -20.33 -3.21
C ARG A 797 -10.61 -21.35 -2.64
N PRO A 798 -10.99 -22.62 -2.50
CA PRO A 798 -10.09 -23.69 -2.10
C PRO A 798 -8.79 -23.78 -2.93
N PRO A 799 -8.80 -23.62 -4.27
CA PRO A 799 -7.61 -23.86 -5.09
C PRO A 799 -6.61 -22.68 -5.13
N ALA A 800 -6.96 -21.54 -4.54
CA ALA A 800 -6.11 -20.34 -4.59
C ALA A 800 -4.80 -20.54 -3.82
N VAL A 801 -3.67 -20.13 -4.41
CA VAL A 801 -2.34 -20.32 -3.80
C VAL A 801 -2.08 -19.38 -2.62
N LEU A 802 -2.91 -18.36 -2.47
CA LEU A 802 -2.90 -17.39 -1.38
C LEU A 802 -4.31 -16.96 -1.02
N ARG A 803 -4.43 -16.33 0.14
CA ARG A 803 -5.67 -15.74 0.67
C ARG A 803 -5.51 -14.22 0.70
N MET A 804 -6.62 -13.49 0.71
CA MET A 804 -6.58 -12.05 0.94
C MET A 804 -5.99 -11.77 2.33
N PRO A 805 -4.93 -10.96 2.44
CA PRO A 805 -4.28 -10.72 3.72
C PRO A 805 -5.07 -9.69 4.54
N LYS A 806 -4.87 -9.65 5.85
CA LYS A 806 -5.60 -8.75 6.76
C LYS A 806 -4.86 -7.42 6.93
N PHE A 807 -5.42 -6.36 6.37
CA PHE A 807 -4.86 -4.99 6.41
C PHE A 807 -5.31 -4.14 7.61
N HIS A 808 -6.09 -4.70 8.54
CA HIS A 808 -6.61 -3.99 9.72
C HIS A 808 -7.37 -2.70 9.37
N PHE A 809 -8.21 -2.75 8.31
CA PHE A 809 -9.06 -1.61 7.95
C PHE A 809 -9.96 -1.20 9.12
N ASP A 810 -10.14 0.11 9.29
CA ASP A 810 -11.28 0.64 10.01
C ASP A 810 -12.55 0.58 9.12
N SER A 811 -13.71 0.77 9.74
CA SER A 811 -15.00 0.68 9.04
C SER A 811 -15.15 1.73 7.93
N ALA A 812 -14.52 2.91 8.07
CA ALA A 812 -14.63 3.99 7.10
C ALA A 812 -13.84 3.66 5.81
N LYS A 813 -12.61 3.15 5.94
CA LYS A 813 -11.81 2.68 4.81
C LYS A 813 -12.46 1.51 4.08
N ALA A 814 -13.01 0.54 4.83
CA ALA A 814 -13.75 -0.57 4.24
C ALA A 814 -14.98 -0.06 3.47
N ALA A 815 -15.73 0.91 4.00
CA ALA A 815 -16.87 1.52 3.32
C ALA A 815 -16.46 2.30 2.07
N ALA A 816 -15.35 3.04 2.10
CA ALA A 816 -14.82 3.76 0.94
C ALA A 816 -14.50 2.81 -0.22
N LEU A 817 -13.88 1.64 0.06
CA LEU A 817 -13.61 0.62 -0.96
C LEU A 817 -14.90 0.00 -1.53
N VAL A 818 -15.88 -0.31 -0.68
CA VAL A 818 -17.19 -0.84 -1.12
C VAL A 818 -17.89 0.16 -2.04
N ASN A 819 -17.89 1.44 -1.66
CA ASN A 819 -18.49 2.52 -2.44
C ASN A 819 -17.75 2.75 -3.74
N TYR A 820 -16.41 2.63 -3.74
CA TYR A 820 -15.59 2.68 -4.94
C TYR A 820 -15.98 1.62 -5.96
N PHE A 821 -16.04 0.34 -5.56
CA PHE A 821 -16.42 -0.72 -6.48
C PHE A 821 -17.83 -0.53 -7.03
N ALA A 822 -18.80 -0.12 -6.20
CA ALA A 822 -20.13 0.22 -6.67
C ALA A 822 -20.13 1.41 -7.65
N ALA A 823 -19.31 2.44 -7.39
CA ALA A 823 -19.18 3.61 -8.22
C ALA A 823 -18.59 3.29 -9.60
N VAL A 824 -17.45 2.61 -9.66
CA VAL A 824 -16.76 2.29 -10.93
C VAL A 824 -17.53 1.32 -11.81
N ASP A 825 -18.32 0.42 -11.21
CA ASP A 825 -19.04 -0.60 -11.99
C ASP A 825 -20.44 -0.19 -12.42
N GLY A 826 -20.91 1.02 -12.11
CA GLY A 826 -22.26 1.43 -12.49
C GLY A 826 -23.36 0.81 -11.61
N ALA A 827 -23.03 0.16 -10.48
CA ALA A 827 -24.02 -0.43 -9.58
C ALA A 827 -24.89 0.62 -8.87
N GLU A 828 -26.08 0.24 -8.39
CA GLU A 828 -26.95 1.12 -7.62
C GLU A 828 -26.25 1.66 -6.36
N TYR A 829 -26.40 2.96 -6.13
CA TYR A 829 -25.74 3.71 -5.06
C TYR A 829 -26.65 4.79 -4.45
N PRO A 830 -26.84 4.81 -3.11
CA PRO A 830 -26.49 3.75 -2.16
C PRO A 830 -27.13 2.41 -2.54
N TYR A 831 -26.55 1.29 -2.10
CA TYR A 831 -27.10 -0.03 -2.42
C TYR A 831 -28.57 -0.13 -2.01
N VAL A 832 -29.42 -0.58 -2.94
CA VAL A 832 -30.83 -0.87 -2.68
C VAL A 832 -31.00 -2.38 -2.61
N TYR A 833 -31.76 -2.83 -1.61
CA TYR A 833 -32.12 -4.23 -1.46
C TYR A 833 -32.89 -4.74 -2.68
N ASP A 834 -32.60 -5.97 -3.09
CA ASP A 834 -33.22 -6.61 -4.24
C ASP A 834 -34.53 -7.30 -3.83
N PRO A 835 -35.70 -6.92 -4.38
CA PRO A 835 -36.98 -7.53 -4.03
C PRO A 835 -37.07 -9.04 -4.31
N ARG A 836 -36.19 -9.60 -5.18
CA ARG A 836 -36.13 -11.05 -5.40
C ARG A 836 -35.71 -11.83 -4.15
N LEU A 837 -35.10 -11.16 -3.19
CA LEU A 837 -34.75 -11.76 -1.89
C LEU A 837 -35.97 -11.90 -0.96
N ASP A 838 -37.14 -11.37 -1.33
CA ASP A 838 -38.36 -11.49 -0.55
C ASP A 838 -38.98 -12.89 -0.65
N GLU A 839 -39.38 -13.46 0.49
CA GLU A 839 -40.09 -14.75 0.55
C GLU A 839 -41.34 -14.79 -0.35
N ALA A 840 -42.01 -13.64 -0.52
CA ALA A 840 -43.17 -13.51 -1.39
C ALA A 840 -42.83 -13.71 -2.88
N SER A 841 -41.61 -13.34 -3.30
CA SER A 841 -41.12 -13.55 -4.66
C SER A 841 -40.98 -15.04 -4.95
N VAL A 842 -40.33 -15.78 -4.04
CA VAL A 842 -40.19 -17.24 -4.13
C VAL A 842 -41.54 -17.95 -4.09
N ALA A 843 -42.45 -17.53 -3.22
CA ALA A 843 -43.79 -18.11 -3.15
C ALA A 843 -44.57 -17.92 -4.46
N SER A 844 -44.39 -16.77 -5.11
CA SER A 844 -44.98 -16.49 -6.43
C SER A 844 -44.36 -17.36 -7.52
N ALA A 845 -43.04 -17.58 -7.49
CA ALA A 845 -42.33 -18.47 -8.41
C ALA A 845 -42.80 -19.93 -8.26
N GLU A 846 -42.96 -20.42 -7.03
CA GLU A 846 -43.50 -21.76 -6.75
C GLU A 846 -44.96 -21.91 -7.17
N GLN A 847 -45.77 -20.85 -7.04
CA GLN A 847 -47.14 -20.86 -7.54
C GLN A 847 -47.21 -20.91 -9.07
N ALA A 848 -46.30 -20.20 -9.75
CA ALA A 848 -46.21 -20.20 -11.21
C ALA A 848 -45.66 -21.54 -11.75
N HIS A 849 -44.72 -22.15 -11.04
CA HIS A 849 -44.05 -23.40 -11.40
C HIS A 849 -43.93 -24.34 -10.19
N PRO A 850 -44.93 -25.20 -9.93
CA PRO A 850 -44.88 -26.11 -8.80
C PRO A 850 -43.65 -27.02 -8.80
N GLY A 851 -42.86 -26.98 -7.72
CA GLY A 851 -41.61 -27.74 -7.59
C GLY A 851 -40.40 -26.99 -8.11
N HIS A 852 -40.46 -25.66 -8.19
CA HIS A 852 -39.42 -24.79 -8.70
C HIS A 852 -38.09 -24.99 -7.95
N LEU A 853 -38.09 -24.83 -6.63
CA LEU A 853 -36.91 -25.00 -5.80
C LEU A 853 -36.51 -26.48 -5.64
N GLU A 854 -37.48 -27.40 -5.64
CA GLU A 854 -37.20 -28.84 -5.55
C GLU A 854 -36.46 -29.33 -6.80
N GLY A 855 -36.91 -28.94 -7.99
CA GLY A 855 -36.26 -29.29 -9.25
C GLY A 855 -34.87 -28.65 -9.37
N ALA A 856 -34.71 -27.39 -8.95
CA ALA A 856 -33.40 -26.75 -8.86
C ALA A 856 -32.46 -27.51 -7.92
N LEU A 857 -32.95 -28.00 -6.77
CA LEU A 857 -32.16 -28.76 -5.82
C LEU A 857 -31.71 -30.10 -6.42
N LYS A 858 -32.57 -30.77 -7.20
CA LYS A 858 -32.21 -31.98 -7.95
C LYS A 858 -31.10 -31.72 -8.97
N ILE A 859 -31.12 -30.58 -9.67
CA ILE A 859 -30.03 -30.19 -10.57
C ILE A 859 -28.73 -29.95 -9.77
N VAL A 860 -28.80 -29.17 -8.68
CA VAL A 860 -27.62 -28.85 -7.85
C VAL A 860 -26.95 -30.11 -7.33
N THR A 861 -27.75 -31.07 -6.84
CA THR A 861 -27.28 -32.30 -6.19
C THR A 861 -26.95 -33.44 -7.17
N ASN A 862 -27.11 -33.23 -8.47
CA ASN A 862 -26.74 -34.23 -9.48
C ASN A 862 -25.24 -34.17 -9.82
N ASN A 863 -24.59 -35.33 -9.82
CA ASN A 863 -23.14 -35.49 -10.07
C ASN A 863 -22.66 -35.07 -11.47
N ASN A 864 -23.57 -34.77 -12.39
CA ASN A 864 -23.23 -34.28 -13.73
C ASN A 864 -23.15 -32.74 -13.81
N TYR A 865 -23.66 -32.03 -12.80
CA TYR A 865 -23.78 -30.56 -12.82
C TYR A 865 -23.01 -29.92 -11.66
N CYS A 866 -23.68 -29.32 -10.67
CA CYS A 866 -23.06 -28.40 -9.72
C CYS A 866 -22.14 -29.10 -8.70
N VAL A 867 -22.63 -30.15 -8.02
CA VAL A 867 -21.86 -30.89 -7.01
C VAL A 867 -20.69 -31.70 -7.57
N LYS A 868 -20.52 -31.75 -8.90
CA LYS A 868 -19.31 -32.33 -9.50
C LYS A 868 -18.05 -31.58 -9.07
N CYS A 869 -18.16 -30.26 -8.90
CA CYS A 869 -17.04 -29.38 -8.56
C CYS A 869 -17.26 -28.58 -7.27
N HIS A 870 -18.50 -28.21 -6.96
CA HIS A 870 -18.81 -27.34 -5.83
C HIS A 870 -19.01 -28.08 -4.51
N LEU A 871 -18.59 -27.46 -3.41
CA LEU A 871 -18.93 -27.90 -2.05
C LEU A 871 -20.37 -27.48 -1.70
N VAL A 872 -21.12 -28.37 -1.04
CA VAL A 872 -22.51 -28.13 -0.60
C VAL A 872 -22.71 -28.74 0.79
N GLY A 873 -22.91 -27.92 1.82
CA GLY A 873 -22.91 -28.41 3.20
C GLY A 873 -21.58 -29.11 3.53
N ASP A 874 -21.67 -30.32 4.08
CA ASP A 874 -20.52 -31.18 4.38
C ASP A 874 -20.04 -32.02 3.19
N TYR A 875 -20.75 -31.95 2.05
CA TYR A 875 -20.32 -32.64 0.84
C TYR A 875 -19.19 -31.89 0.14
N ALA A 876 -18.13 -32.63 -0.17
CA ALA A 876 -17.03 -32.21 -1.03
C ALA A 876 -16.85 -33.27 -2.14
N PRO A 877 -16.77 -32.87 -3.42
CA PRO A 877 -16.52 -33.81 -4.50
C PRO A 877 -15.14 -34.44 -4.38
N ALA A 878 -15.03 -35.69 -4.84
CA ALA A 878 -13.74 -36.38 -4.90
C ALA A 878 -12.82 -35.74 -5.95
N GLY A 879 -11.55 -35.58 -5.61
CA GLY A 879 -10.54 -35.05 -6.54
C GLY A 879 -9.48 -34.19 -5.87
N SER A 880 -8.65 -33.56 -6.70
CA SER A 880 -7.66 -32.58 -6.25
C SER A 880 -8.34 -31.31 -5.73
N VAL A 881 -7.75 -30.69 -4.70
CA VAL A 881 -8.17 -29.36 -4.20
C VAL A 881 -8.18 -28.32 -5.32
N LYS A 882 -7.29 -28.47 -6.32
CA LYS A 882 -7.20 -27.59 -7.49
C LYS A 882 -8.40 -27.66 -8.44
N ALA A 883 -9.18 -28.74 -8.37
CA ALA A 883 -10.41 -28.93 -9.13
C ALA A 883 -11.67 -28.50 -8.36
N LEU A 884 -11.56 -28.12 -7.09
CA LEU A 884 -12.69 -27.72 -6.26
C LEU A 884 -13.16 -26.29 -6.59
N ALA A 885 -14.47 -26.10 -6.66
CA ALA A 885 -15.12 -24.81 -6.82
C ALA A 885 -15.64 -24.27 -5.47
N PRO A 886 -15.96 -22.97 -5.35
CA PRO A 886 -16.43 -22.37 -4.09
C PRO A 886 -17.71 -23.00 -3.53
N GLN A 887 -17.93 -22.80 -2.23
CA GLN A 887 -19.10 -23.37 -1.54
C GLN A 887 -20.41 -22.69 -1.95
N LEU A 888 -21.42 -23.47 -2.34
CA LEU A 888 -22.70 -22.94 -2.84
C LEU A 888 -23.64 -22.45 -1.75
N GLN A 889 -23.57 -23.01 -0.53
CA GLN A 889 -24.50 -22.64 0.56
C GLN A 889 -24.40 -21.16 0.97
N ARG A 890 -23.26 -20.51 0.69
CA ARG A 890 -22.97 -19.12 1.07
C ARG A 890 -23.12 -18.13 -0.09
N VAL A 891 -23.68 -18.56 -1.22
CA VAL A 891 -23.90 -17.68 -2.38
C VAL A 891 -24.80 -16.50 -2.00
N HIS A 892 -25.91 -16.76 -1.31
CA HIS A 892 -26.85 -15.74 -0.86
C HIS A 892 -26.26 -14.69 0.09
N GLU A 893 -25.18 -15.00 0.81
CA GLU A 893 -24.51 -14.01 1.67
C GLU A 893 -23.63 -13.07 0.84
N ARG A 894 -23.06 -13.58 -0.26
CA ARG A 894 -21.93 -12.96 -0.95
C ARG A 894 -22.31 -12.27 -2.24
N LEU A 895 -23.07 -12.95 -3.10
CA LEU A 895 -23.29 -12.53 -4.49
C LEU A 895 -24.64 -11.82 -4.62
N ARG A 896 -24.73 -10.92 -5.62
CA ARG A 896 -25.99 -10.26 -5.98
C ARG A 896 -26.83 -11.17 -6.88
N PRO A 897 -28.18 -11.17 -6.77
CA PRO A 897 -29.05 -12.02 -7.58
C PRO A 897 -28.79 -11.93 -9.10
N ASP A 898 -28.68 -10.71 -9.66
CA ASP A 898 -28.39 -10.52 -11.09
C ASP A 898 -27.07 -11.16 -11.54
N TYR A 899 -26.04 -11.04 -10.69
CA TYR A 899 -24.76 -11.67 -10.99
C TYR A 899 -24.87 -13.19 -10.96
N VAL A 900 -25.57 -13.76 -9.96
CA VAL A 900 -25.77 -15.21 -9.87
C VAL A 900 -26.52 -15.72 -11.09
N HIS A 901 -27.58 -15.04 -11.49
CA HIS A 901 -28.39 -15.37 -12.67
C HIS A 901 -27.55 -15.41 -13.95
N GLY A 902 -26.86 -14.32 -14.26
CA GLY A 902 -25.99 -14.24 -15.43
C GLY A 902 -24.82 -15.22 -15.37
N TRP A 903 -24.25 -15.45 -14.18
CA TRP A 903 -23.14 -16.38 -13.98
C TRP A 903 -23.54 -17.83 -14.24
N ILE A 904 -24.75 -18.25 -13.82
CA ILE A 904 -25.26 -19.60 -14.10
C ILE A 904 -25.59 -19.75 -15.59
N ALA A 905 -26.20 -18.73 -16.18
CA ALA A 905 -26.55 -18.70 -17.60
C ALA A 905 -25.33 -18.87 -18.49
N ASN A 906 -24.28 -18.06 -18.26
CA ASN A 906 -23.02 -18.18 -19.00
C ASN A 906 -21.83 -17.55 -18.23
N PRO A 907 -21.05 -18.34 -17.48
CA PRO A 907 -20.00 -17.82 -16.61
C PRO A 907 -18.85 -17.14 -17.39
N LYS A 908 -18.62 -17.54 -18.64
CA LYS A 908 -17.56 -16.96 -19.51
C LYS A 908 -17.83 -15.51 -19.90
N ARG A 909 -19.08 -15.04 -19.83
CA ARG A 909 -19.46 -13.64 -20.06
C ARG A 909 -18.98 -12.70 -18.95
N PHE A 910 -18.65 -13.26 -17.78
CA PHE A 910 -18.23 -12.49 -16.60
C PHE A 910 -16.76 -12.73 -16.25
N LEU A 911 -16.28 -13.96 -16.35
CA LEU A 911 -14.87 -14.32 -16.18
C LEU A 911 -14.43 -15.16 -17.38
N PRO A 912 -13.78 -14.55 -18.40
CA PRO A 912 -13.44 -15.22 -19.66
C PRO A 912 -12.60 -16.50 -19.50
N TYR A 913 -11.73 -16.52 -18.49
CA TYR A 913 -10.84 -17.64 -18.18
C TYR A 913 -11.48 -18.72 -17.31
N THR A 914 -12.75 -18.58 -16.91
CA THR A 914 -13.36 -19.50 -15.95
C THR A 914 -13.38 -20.94 -16.48
N GLY A 915 -12.94 -21.88 -15.64
CA GLY A 915 -13.06 -23.31 -15.90
C GLY A 915 -14.50 -23.83 -15.71
N MET A 916 -15.44 -23.00 -15.22
CA MET A 916 -16.83 -23.40 -15.05
C MET A 916 -17.51 -23.59 -16.42
N PRO A 917 -18.07 -24.78 -16.72
CA PRO A 917 -18.80 -25.01 -17.95
C PRO A 917 -20.15 -24.29 -17.95
N VAL A 918 -20.71 -24.07 -19.15
CA VAL A 918 -22.11 -23.67 -19.31
C VAL A 918 -22.99 -24.88 -19.01
N ASN A 919 -23.43 -25.00 -17.77
CA ASN A 919 -24.21 -26.16 -17.32
C ASN A 919 -25.66 -26.12 -17.82
N ILE A 920 -26.21 -24.94 -18.09
CA ILE A 920 -27.58 -24.75 -18.61
C ILE A 920 -27.48 -23.99 -19.94
N PRO A 921 -27.21 -24.66 -21.07
CA PRO A 921 -27.07 -23.99 -22.36
C PRO A 921 -28.38 -23.34 -22.81
N PHE A 922 -28.26 -22.20 -23.51
CA PHE A 922 -29.41 -21.51 -24.08
C PHE A 922 -30.16 -22.40 -25.08
N ASN A 923 -31.50 -22.44 -24.99
CA ASN A 923 -32.40 -23.27 -25.80
C ASN A 923 -32.14 -24.79 -25.77
N GLN A 924 -31.33 -25.28 -24.82
CA GLN A 924 -31.11 -26.71 -24.58
C GLN A 924 -31.21 -27.00 -23.08
N PRO A 925 -32.42 -27.01 -22.51
CA PRO A 925 -32.58 -27.20 -21.07
C PRO A 925 -32.08 -28.59 -20.67
N VAL A 926 -31.45 -28.67 -19.49
CA VAL A 926 -30.92 -29.94 -19.01
C VAL A 926 -32.02 -30.85 -18.50
N SER A 927 -31.74 -32.15 -18.44
CA SER A 927 -32.50 -33.22 -17.77
C SER A 927 -33.92 -32.83 -17.31
N GLN A 928 -34.91 -32.99 -18.20
CA GLN A 928 -36.31 -32.61 -17.93
C GLN A 928 -36.95 -33.42 -16.81
N ASP A 929 -36.36 -34.56 -16.45
CA ASP A 929 -36.69 -35.37 -15.27
C ASP A 929 -36.27 -34.74 -13.94
N LEU A 930 -35.25 -33.87 -13.95
CA LEU A 930 -34.82 -33.12 -12.76
C LEU A 930 -35.65 -31.84 -12.60
N TYR A 931 -35.83 -31.09 -13.69
CA TYR A 931 -36.66 -29.88 -13.73
C TYR A 931 -37.31 -29.75 -15.11
N HIS A 932 -38.64 -29.83 -15.16
CA HIS A 932 -39.41 -29.69 -16.40
C HIS A 932 -39.63 -28.20 -16.72
N GLY A 933 -38.96 -27.69 -17.76
CA GLY A 933 -39.02 -26.28 -18.15
C GLY A 933 -37.96 -25.86 -19.16
N THR A 934 -38.02 -24.59 -19.56
CA THR A 934 -37.04 -23.95 -20.46
C THR A 934 -35.71 -23.72 -19.75
N SER A 935 -34.65 -23.44 -20.52
CA SER A 935 -33.34 -23.12 -19.94
C SER A 935 -33.41 -21.87 -19.05
N GLU A 936 -34.19 -20.87 -19.45
CA GLU A 936 -34.44 -19.66 -18.65
C GLU A 936 -35.10 -20.00 -17.32
N GLN A 937 -36.18 -20.81 -17.33
CA GLN A 937 -36.84 -21.26 -16.10
C GLN A 937 -35.91 -22.05 -15.17
N GLN A 938 -34.99 -22.85 -15.73
CA GLN A 938 -33.99 -23.57 -14.94
C GLN A 938 -32.94 -22.63 -14.32
N VAL A 939 -32.47 -21.62 -15.06
CA VAL A 939 -31.56 -20.59 -14.54
C VAL A 939 -32.23 -19.78 -13.43
N ASP A 940 -33.49 -19.37 -13.62
CA ASP A 940 -34.27 -18.66 -12.61
C ASP A 940 -34.38 -19.51 -11.33
N ALA A 941 -34.76 -20.79 -11.47
CA ALA A 941 -34.91 -21.70 -10.34
C ALA A 941 -33.62 -21.95 -9.57
N LEU A 942 -32.49 -22.11 -10.28
CA LEU A 942 -31.18 -22.25 -9.65
C LEU A 942 -30.75 -20.97 -8.93
N THR A 943 -31.05 -19.81 -9.50
CA THR A 943 -30.79 -18.51 -8.88
C THR A 943 -31.58 -18.38 -7.58
N ASP A 944 -32.89 -18.61 -7.64
CA ASP A 944 -33.77 -18.49 -6.48
C ASP A 944 -33.40 -19.47 -5.36
N LEU A 945 -33.06 -20.72 -5.71
CA LEU A 945 -32.56 -21.70 -4.74
C LEU A 945 -31.27 -21.22 -4.06
N LEU A 946 -30.29 -20.71 -4.81
CA LEU A 946 -29.01 -20.28 -4.26
C LEU A 946 -29.12 -18.99 -3.45
N MET A 947 -30.06 -18.11 -3.80
CA MET A 947 -30.35 -16.88 -3.06
C MET A 947 -31.19 -17.12 -1.80
N HIS A 948 -31.91 -18.25 -1.71
CA HIS A 948 -32.74 -18.63 -0.56
C HIS A 948 -32.31 -19.95 0.09
N PHE A 949 -31.03 -20.29 -0.03
CA PHE A 949 -30.49 -21.59 0.37
C PHE A 949 -30.81 -21.95 1.84
N ASP A 950 -30.69 -20.99 2.75
CA ASP A 950 -30.96 -21.19 4.18
C ASP A 950 -32.41 -21.51 4.50
N MET A 951 -33.36 -20.95 3.73
CA MET A 951 -34.79 -21.14 3.98
C MET A 951 -35.30 -22.50 3.50
N PHE A 952 -34.75 -22.98 2.37
CA PHE A 952 -35.26 -24.16 1.68
C PHE A 952 -34.28 -25.34 1.69
N ALA A 953 -33.07 -25.15 1.17
CA ALA A 953 -32.10 -26.24 1.02
C ALA A 953 -31.62 -26.76 2.37
N LYS A 954 -31.32 -25.88 3.35
CA LYS A 954 -30.85 -26.32 4.68
C LYS A 954 -31.86 -27.18 5.45
N LYS A 955 -33.17 -26.99 5.22
CA LYS A 955 -34.24 -27.78 5.86
C LYS A 955 -34.46 -29.13 5.16
N ASN A 956 -34.24 -29.18 3.85
CA ASN A 956 -34.53 -30.35 3.01
C ASN A 956 -33.29 -31.22 2.70
N LEU A 957 -32.08 -30.72 2.97
CA LEU A 957 -30.82 -31.47 2.95
C LEU A 957 -30.69 -32.33 4.22
N SER A 958 -31.55 -33.35 4.37
CA SER A 958 -31.30 -34.39 5.39
C SER A 958 -30.23 -35.37 4.91
N LEU A 959 -29.29 -35.73 5.79
CA LEU A 959 -28.11 -36.58 5.54
C LEU A 959 -28.45 -37.94 4.89
N GLU A 960 -29.68 -38.43 5.03
CA GLU A 960 -30.15 -39.72 4.49
C GLU A 960 -30.40 -39.71 2.97
N ALA A 961 -30.72 -38.58 2.36
CA ALA A 961 -30.92 -38.49 0.91
C ALA A 961 -29.59 -38.54 0.12
N PHE A 962 -28.50 -38.09 0.74
CA PHE A 962 -27.16 -38.00 0.14
C PHE A 962 -26.44 -39.35 -0.03
N LEU A 963 -26.85 -40.39 0.69
CA LEU A 963 -26.19 -41.71 0.71
C LEU A 963 -26.83 -42.75 -0.22
N ARG A 964 -27.90 -42.40 -0.95
CA ARG A 964 -28.73 -43.39 -1.69
C ARG A 964 -28.79 -43.25 -3.21
N GLN A 965 -27.87 -42.51 -3.85
CA GLN A 965 -27.75 -42.60 -5.33
C GLN A 965 -26.51 -43.40 -5.73
N PRO A 966 -26.68 -44.66 -6.19
CA PRO A 966 -25.60 -45.37 -6.86
C PRO A 966 -25.30 -44.68 -8.21
N PRO A 967 -24.04 -44.70 -8.69
CA PRO A 967 -23.70 -44.13 -9.98
C PRO A 967 -24.50 -44.82 -11.11
N PRO A 968 -24.86 -44.11 -12.18
CA PRO A 968 -25.52 -44.75 -13.33
C PRO A 968 -24.60 -45.82 -13.91
N ALA A 969 -25.13 -47.03 -14.07
CA ALA A 969 -24.39 -48.15 -14.63
C ALA A 969 -23.95 -47.85 -16.07
N GLN A 970 -22.64 -47.94 -16.34
CA GLN A 970 -22.17 -48.05 -17.71
C GLN A 970 -22.61 -49.42 -18.28
N PRO A 971 -23.18 -49.49 -19.49
CA PRO A 971 -23.54 -50.76 -20.07
C PRO A 971 -22.26 -51.57 -20.38
N GLY A 972 -22.02 -52.67 -19.67
CA GLY A 972 -21.13 -53.74 -20.13
C GLY A 972 -19.89 -54.12 -19.31
N GLN A 973 -19.80 -53.83 -17.99
CA GLN A 973 -18.71 -54.38 -17.16
C GLN A 973 -19.23 -55.03 -15.86
N PRO A 974 -18.70 -56.21 -15.45
CA PRO A 974 -19.09 -56.86 -14.20
C PRO A 974 -18.48 -56.16 -12.98
N ALA A 975 -19.27 -56.08 -11.90
CA ALA A 975 -18.97 -55.32 -10.69
C ALA A 975 -17.69 -55.81 -9.95
N PRO A 976 -16.82 -54.90 -9.45
CA PRO A 976 -15.73 -55.27 -8.56
C PRO A 976 -16.23 -55.44 -7.11
N ALA A 977 -15.60 -56.37 -6.39
CA ALA A 977 -15.90 -56.69 -4.99
C ALA A 977 -15.58 -55.53 -4.03
N PRO A 978 -16.28 -55.41 -2.89
CA PRO A 978 -16.16 -54.26 -1.99
C PRO A 978 -14.79 -54.23 -1.28
N ALA A 979 -14.11 -53.09 -1.36
CA ALA A 979 -12.93 -52.80 -0.55
C ALA A 979 -13.34 -52.35 0.87
N ALA A 980 -12.59 -52.81 1.87
CA ALA A 980 -12.81 -52.52 3.28
C ALA A 980 -12.62 -51.02 3.64
N PRO A 981 -13.32 -50.50 4.66
CA PRO A 981 -13.30 -49.08 5.00
C PRO A 981 -11.97 -48.65 5.65
N VAL A 982 -11.37 -47.59 5.11
CA VAL A 982 -10.26 -46.86 5.73
C VAL A 982 -10.85 -45.90 6.78
N THR A 983 -10.60 -46.18 8.04
CA THR A 983 -10.96 -45.33 9.18
C THR A 983 -10.00 -44.14 9.29
N GLN A 984 -10.52 -42.91 9.18
CA GLN A 984 -9.82 -41.71 9.67
C GLN A 984 -10.01 -41.58 11.19
N PRO A 985 -8.99 -41.13 11.96
CA PRO A 985 -9.08 -41.03 13.41
C PRO A 985 -9.87 -39.79 13.85
N ARG A 986 -10.84 -40.03 14.73
CA ARG A 986 -11.66 -39.04 15.43
C ARG A 986 -10.81 -38.32 16.49
N ALA A 987 -10.85 -36.99 16.50
CA ALA A 987 -10.26 -36.18 17.57
C ALA A 987 -10.89 -36.54 18.93
N ALA A 988 -10.05 -36.89 19.90
CA ALA A 988 -10.43 -37.24 21.26
C ALA A 988 -10.72 -35.97 22.08
N ALA A 989 -11.96 -35.83 22.53
CA ALA A 989 -12.33 -34.93 23.62
C ALA A 989 -12.06 -35.64 24.95
N GLY A 990 -11.14 -35.10 25.76
CA GLY A 990 -10.87 -35.58 27.11
C GLY A 990 -11.98 -35.17 28.07
N GLN A 991 -12.62 -36.15 28.71
CA GLN A 991 -13.45 -35.96 29.89
C GLN A 991 -12.60 -36.13 31.15
N GLY A 992 -12.76 -35.19 32.08
CA GLY A 992 -12.47 -35.37 33.49
C GLY A 992 -13.59 -34.73 34.30
N ALA A 993 -14.50 -35.54 34.82
CA ALA A 993 -15.40 -35.20 35.92
C ALA A 993 -15.03 -36.07 37.13
N PRO A 994 -15.28 -35.59 38.35
CA PRO A 994 -16.42 -36.13 39.12
C PRO A 994 -17.11 -35.02 39.93
N GLY A 995 -18.36 -35.08 40.38
CA GLY A 995 -19.41 -36.08 40.42
C GLY A 995 -20.48 -35.58 41.41
N GLY A 996 -21.72 -36.06 41.25
CA GLY A 996 -22.71 -36.14 42.34
C GLY A 996 -23.68 -34.97 42.54
N ALA A 997 -24.94 -35.22 42.13
CA ALA A 997 -26.17 -35.07 42.93
C ALA A 997 -27.31 -34.33 42.20
N THR A 998 -28.20 -35.13 41.60
CA THR A 998 -29.66 -34.88 41.48
C THR A 998 -30.33 -35.04 42.87
N PRO A 999 -31.60 -34.64 43.13
CA PRO A 999 -32.73 -34.68 42.17
C PRO A 999 -33.88 -33.65 42.33
N LEU A 1000 -34.93 -33.88 41.52
CA LEU A 1000 -36.36 -33.47 41.66
C LEU A 1000 -36.73 -32.10 41.04
N SER A 1001 -37.41 -32.00 39.90
CA SER A 1001 -38.71 -32.51 39.41
C SER A 1001 -39.91 -31.62 39.72
N SER A 1002 -40.74 -31.48 38.68
CA SER A 1002 -42.18 -31.14 38.70
C SER A 1002 -42.53 -29.69 38.99
N ALA A 1003 -43.62 -29.10 38.48
CA ALA A 1003 -44.57 -29.39 37.42
C ALA A 1003 -45.57 -28.22 37.45
N GLY A 1004 -46.12 -27.84 36.29
CA GLY A 1004 -47.37 -27.08 36.18
C GLY A 1004 -47.29 -25.61 36.61
N SER A 1005 -48.18 -24.72 36.20
CA SER A 1005 -49.32 -24.81 35.29
C SER A 1005 -49.83 -23.38 35.11
N SER A 1006 -50.27 -23.07 33.89
CA SER A 1006 -51.48 -22.30 33.56
C SER A 1006 -51.70 -20.85 34.03
N ALA A 1007 -52.25 -20.11 33.07
CA ALA A 1007 -53.33 -19.12 33.20
C ALA A 1007 -52.96 -17.63 33.27
N SER A 1008 -52.93 -17.03 32.08
CA SER A 1008 -53.90 -16.02 31.59
C SER A 1008 -54.38 -14.91 32.55
N ALA A 1009 -54.22 -13.66 32.08
CA ALA A 1009 -55.31 -12.80 31.58
C ALA A 1009 -55.21 -11.34 32.04
N THR A 1010 -55.76 -10.48 31.18
CA THR A 1010 -56.22 -9.08 31.36
C THR A 1010 -55.12 -8.00 31.26
N SER A 1011 -55.04 -7.13 30.24
CA SER A 1011 -55.98 -6.25 29.50
C SER A 1011 -56.20 -4.88 30.15
N ALA A 1012 -55.90 -3.82 29.37
CA ALA A 1012 -56.47 -2.46 29.31
C ALA A 1012 -55.32 -1.43 29.15
N ALA A 1013 -55.06 -0.89 27.96
CA ALA A 1013 -55.81 0.17 27.24
C ALA A 1013 -55.71 1.56 27.89
N SER A 1014 -55.01 2.51 27.24
CA SER A 1014 -55.64 3.70 26.62
C SER A 1014 -54.61 4.74 26.11
N ALA A 1015 -54.69 5.01 24.81
CA ALA A 1015 -54.65 6.29 24.10
C ALA A 1015 -53.83 7.50 24.61
N GLY A 1016 -53.07 8.09 23.67
CA GLY A 1016 -52.58 9.47 23.74
C GLY A 1016 -51.89 9.88 22.43
N SER A 1017 -52.67 10.44 21.50
CA SER A 1017 -52.24 10.99 20.21
C SER A 1017 -51.39 12.26 20.36
N SER A 1018 -50.44 12.48 19.45
CA SER A 1018 -50.42 13.70 18.60
C SER A 1018 -49.24 13.67 17.64
N ALA A 1019 -49.54 13.75 16.35
CA ALA A 1019 -48.62 14.13 15.30
C ALA A 1019 -48.30 15.64 15.39
N SER A 1020 -47.09 16.03 15.00
CA SER A 1020 -46.90 17.25 14.21
C SER A 1020 -45.66 17.12 13.34
N ALA A 1021 -45.86 17.35 12.06
CA ALA A 1021 -44.85 17.54 11.05
C ALA A 1021 -44.28 18.97 11.12
N ALA A 1022 -43.12 19.12 10.47
CA ALA A 1022 -42.72 20.22 9.57
C ALA A 1022 -41.47 21.03 9.95
N ALA A 1023 -40.61 21.10 8.92
CA ALA A 1023 -39.84 22.25 8.42
C ALA A 1023 -38.38 22.46 8.88
N LEU A 1024 -37.49 22.21 7.90
CA LEU A 1024 -36.49 23.13 7.34
C LEU A 1024 -35.44 23.73 8.30
N ASN A 1025 -34.20 23.24 8.21
CA ASN A 1025 -33.12 23.90 7.46
C ASN A 1025 -31.95 22.94 7.26
#